data_AF-A0A2A5A800-F1
#
_entry.id   AF-A0A2A5A800-F1
#
_cell.length_a   1.000
_cell.length_b   1.000
_cell.length_c   1.000
_cell.angle_alpha   90.00
_cell.angle_beta   90.00
_cell.angle_gamma   90.00
#
_symmetry.space_group_name_H-M   'P 1'
#
loop_
_entity.id
_entity.type
_entity.pdbx_description
1 polymer ?
#
loop_
_entity_poly.entity_id
_entity_poly.type
_entity_poly.pdbx_seq_one_letter_code
_entity_poly.pdbx_strand_id
1 'polypeptide(L)'
;MLQGDVDNLPLPALLQGLVSNHNSGILLLEGENQCRRIGVDAGAVELICDPDGNSEPLGQILTALEILQPEEISNILTNLGTSALGDALLRLRLLDTSMVTGPIRTLIHEQLLDLFCWQGARYRFEVCSWQKKRLFTGEGVSPCLRFPIPSLLLEVARREDEDHLNAAAGACLDEIYQIATDKQSAELIIVETLAVDPIDKKFFRLLQQPLPLRDVIDTSGAPRKPALDTIRLLLEQNIIEPMSSREKKTVVGRLLAQQRPARAMAVLRSLACQEDDLPALEQLHTLLHQEKAPIGEREQLLRRLASARNDSGDNIGCRKALRQRAELVPENLEAQLELLESLPLTNSRRETERLLERIFQCPQTAHEALLGAEAIESRRAGDPIRDPGWLERSVSLRIQGNDPEGATRVLESLLREGLRAGTDLDSLHRWLDLLEQADPGAHEQWKAQLQRRRKGSSSRVGVLVLLCLAFGLFAFLHGRNSPEKASALSTTTISTQIEIPALIKLISADEKGAPEAAHLIALERGFSEAIGLRTDGKYLKALQQMKSLRDARLPATSLGAIDRFCGELEDYLENAQGLHERSLGLKKQGNQEGSLSLQLQLVRKYPHSPIVTRMKLELPLELTPRHAIISIDGKIVPLPKRGDPEASILLPADQPVLISAQRRGYQSRMIWHEPGSLTRIQFHLSRLPNRVVGGDTPVETTISTAGTAVIVIDRDSRLRSISPVTKEVHWEVTARPSGDLVDGALLLEDSILVATSTGHLLLIDTENGSVIRETKIFTGPGIVRNTPIAVADKIVVATSRGIVHALDRKSLEMIWTREVELIRRSPLQTTDGLLIAVGPSSLSGIDVADGSILWKRQTPHRGLATTARRSALFVATSSEVTRYSAQDGKPIWRLALDADPPQTLNTTSDLLLLQSENGSLQAIDFDEGTIRWSTPRRETKPIVSTISGNMFAFSNTDGGLHVIDLRDGQPLWTHLGSSPGSCLTFDGEMLLVGDESGDLLLFDLKSLDGDLSAAENPS
;
A
#
# COMPACT_ATOMS: atom_id res chain seq x y z
N MET A 1 -13.34 0.66 20.56
CA MET A 1 -12.67 1.98 20.52
C MET A 1 -11.21 1.68 20.29
N LEU A 2 -10.60 2.19 19.22
CA LEU A 2 -9.20 1.93 18.86
C LEU A 2 -8.40 3.17 19.24
N GLN A 3 -7.30 3.05 19.98
CA GLN A 3 -6.46 4.18 20.37
C GLN A 3 -4.99 3.80 20.21
N GLY A 4 -4.18 4.73 19.74
CA GLY A 4 -2.75 4.50 19.53
C GLY A 4 -2.02 5.76 19.08
N ASP A 5 -0.82 5.55 18.58
CA ASP A 5 0.09 6.58 18.06
C ASP A 5 0.36 6.31 16.58
N VAL A 6 0.37 7.37 15.77
CA VAL A 6 0.68 7.30 14.33
C VAL A 6 2.07 6.72 14.09
N ASP A 7 3.02 6.93 15.01
CA ASP A 7 4.38 6.39 14.88
C ASP A 7 4.42 4.85 14.97
N ASN A 8 3.47 4.25 15.71
CA ASN A 8 3.38 2.79 15.87
C ASN A 8 2.50 2.15 14.79
N LEU A 9 1.43 2.83 14.38
CA LEU A 9 0.55 2.40 13.29
C LEU A 9 0.27 3.60 12.38
N PRO A 10 0.97 3.70 11.24
CA PRO A 10 0.81 4.82 10.31
C PRO A 10 -0.65 5.00 9.88
N LEU A 11 -1.05 6.25 9.67
CA LEU A 11 -2.40 6.60 9.23
C LEU A 11 -2.86 5.83 7.96
N PRO A 12 -2.00 5.58 6.95
CA PRO A 12 -2.32 4.71 5.81
C PRO A 12 -2.78 3.31 6.22
N ALA A 13 -2.00 2.66 7.09
CA ALA A 13 -2.27 1.30 7.55
C ALA A 13 -3.54 1.24 8.42
N LEU A 14 -3.76 2.26 9.25
CA LEU A 14 -4.97 2.41 10.05
C LEU A 14 -6.21 2.52 9.16
N LEU A 15 -6.21 3.41 8.17
CA LEU A 15 -7.35 3.58 7.26
C LEU A 15 -7.60 2.34 6.40
N GLN A 16 -6.54 1.69 5.91
CA GLN A 16 -6.66 0.44 5.15
C GLN A 16 -7.25 -0.70 6.01
N GLY A 17 -6.86 -0.77 7.29
CA GLY A 17 -7.43 -1.69 8.27
C GLY A 17 -8.90 -1.38 8.59
N LEU A 18 -9.29 -0.11 8.69
CA LEU A 18 -10.68 0.28 8.91
C LEU A 18 -11.57 -0.04 7.70
N VAL A 19 -11.07 0.14 6.47
CA VAL A 19 -11.78 -0.21 5.22
C VAL A 19 -11.96 -1.71 5.08
N SER A 20 -10.89 -2.49 5.30
CA SER A 20 -10.92 -3.96 5.18
C SER A 20 -11.92 -4.61 6.14
N ASN A 21 -12.17 -3.95 7.28
CA ASN A 21 -13.12 -4.41 8.30
C ASN A 21 -14.50 -3.73 8.19
N HIS A 22 -14.76 -2.91 7.17
CA HIS A 22 -16.00 -2.15 6.97
C HIS A 22 -16.42 -1.32 8.20
N ASN A 23 -15.47 -0.74 8.93
CA ASN A 23 -15.74 0.06 10.12
C ASN A 23 -16.15 1.49 9.76
N SER A 24 -17.30 1.94 10.27
CA SER A 24 -17.75 3.33 10.17
C SER A 24 -17.68 4.03 11.52
N GLY A 25 -17.12 5.24 11.58
CA GLY A 25 -16.95 5.96 12.84
C GLY A 25 -16.24 7.29 12.68
N ILE A 26 -15.89 7.90 13.81
CA ILE A 26 -15.09 9.13 13.85
C ILE A 26 -13.66 8.76 14.24
N LEU A 27 -12.70 9.16 13.42
CA LEU A 27 -11.29 9.15 13.74
C LEU A 27 -10.90 10.55 14.25
N LEU A 28 -10.44 10.60 15.49
CA LEU A 28 -9.85 11.79 16.12
C LEU A 28 -8.33 11.67 16.00
N LEU A 29 -7.67 12.72 15.52
CA LEU A 29 -6.22 12.88 15.47
C LEU A 29 -5.83 14.08 16.33
N GLU A 30 -4.92 13.88 17.28
CA GLU A 30 -4.38 14.89 18.19
C GLU A 30 -2.88 15.04 17.93
N GLY A 31 -2.49 16.16 17.34
CA GLY A 31 -1.08 16.58 17.19
C GLY A 31 -0.67 17.61 18.25
N GLU A 32 0.56 18.11 18.19
CA GLU A 32 1.10 19.03 19.22
C GLU A 32 0.27 20.31 19.43
N ASN A 33 -0.26 20.88 18.35
CA ASN A 33 -0.99 22.16 18.38
C ASN A 33 -2.35 22.14 17.67
N GLN A 34 -2.77 20.98 17.16
CA GLN A 34 -4.00 20.87 16.36
C GLN A 34 -4.71 19.53 16.64
N CYS A 35 -6.04 19.57 16.64
CA CYS A 35 -6.88 18.39 16.68
C CYS A 35 -7.74 18.35 15.42
N ARG A 36 -7.93 17.16 14.85
CA ARG A 36 -8.71 16.94 13.63
C ARG A 36 -9.64 15.77 13.77
N ARG A 37 -10.87 15.94 13.29
CA ARG A 37 -11.88 14.88 13.23
C ARG A 37 -12.19 14.50 11.80
N ILE A 38 -12.12 13.21 11.53
CA ILE A 38 -12.44 12.61 10.23
C ILE A 38 -13.60 11.63 10.42
N GLY A 39 -14.66 11.81 9.65
CA GLY A 39 -15.69 10.80 9.48
C GLY A 39 -15.19 9.71 8.53
N VAL A 40 -15.12 8.47 9.00
CA VAL A 40 -14.77 7.29 8.20
C VAL A 40 -16.05 6.48 7.96
N ASP A 41 -16.26 6.08 6.72
CA ASP A 41 -17.34 5.20 6.28
C ASP A 41 -16.79 4.18 5.29
N ALA A 42 -17.58 3.16 4.90
CA ALA A 42 -17.16 2.04 4.07
C ALA A 42 -16.56 2.47 2.70
N GLY A 43 -15.25 2.75 2.71
CA GLY A 43 -14.44 3.12 1.54
C GLY A 43 -14.11 4.61 1.36
N ALA A 44 -14.59 5.50 2.23
CA ALA A 44 -14.35 6.95 2.08
C ALA A 44 -14.19 7.70 3.41
N VAL A 45 -13.48 8.82 3.35
CA VAL A 45 -13.33 9.78 4.46
C VAL A 45 -13.96 11.12 4.12
N GLU A 46 -14.42 11.82 5.17
CA GLU A 46 -14.98 13.16 5.10
C GLU A 46 -14.49 13.96 6.31
N LEU A 47 -14.09 15.21 6.09
CA LEU A 47 -13.70 16.11 7.18
C LEU A 47 -14.96 16.57 7.93
N ILE A 48 -14.94 16.57 9.26
CA ILE A 48 -16.10 16.96 10.10
C ILE A 48 -15.74 18.08 11.08
N CYS A 49 -16.75 18.73 11.66
CA CYS A 49 -16.53 19.84 12.59
C CYS A 49 -15.73 19.42 13.83
N ASP A 50 -14.75 20.26 14.20
CA ASP A 50 -14.00 20.12 15.45
C ASP A 50 -14.88 20.53 16.66
N PRO A 51 -14.67 19.95 17.85
CA PRO A 51 -15.53 20.19 19.01
C PRO A 51 -15.33 21.58 19.65
N ASP A 52 -14.18 22.22 19.43
CA ASP A 52 -13.76 23.43 20.15
C ASP A 52 -14.16 24.74 19.44
N GLY A 53 -14.75 24.66 18.24
CA GLY A 53 -15.29 25.79 17.45
C GLY A 53 -14.25 26.78 16.90
N ASN A 54 -13.11 26.96 17.58
CA ASN A 54 -12.06 27.92 17.23
C ASN A 54 -11.14 27.46 16.09
N SER A 55 -11.11 26.17 15.77
CA SER A 55 -10.23 25.56 14.77
C SER A 55 -11.00 24.93 13.60
N GLU A 56 -12.24 25.38 13.35
CA GLU A 56 -13.10 24.77 12.34
C GLU A 56 -12.42 24.78 10.95
N PRO A 57 -12.23 23.60 10.32
CA PRO A 57 -11.49 23.51 9.07
C PRO A 57 -12.08 24.36 7.95
N LEU A 58 -13.40 24.47 7.90
CA LEU A 58 -14.12 25.31 6.95
C LEU A 58 -13.84 26.80 7.21
N GLY A 59 -13.75 27.24 8.47
CA GLY A 59 -13.43 28.63 8.80
C GLY A 59 -12.03 29.05 8.33
N GLN A 60 -11.05 28.16 8.45
CA GLN A 60 -9.68 28.39 7.94
C GLN A 60 -9.68 28.55 6.42
N ILE A 61 -10.41 27.68 5.71
CA ILE A 61 -10.56 27.75 4.25
C ILE A 61 -11.24 29.03 3.81
N LEU A 62 -12.33 29.44 4.48
CA LEU A 62 -13.05 30.67 4.16
C LEU A 62 -12.22 31.93 4.39
N THR A 63 -11.37 31.92 5.42
CA THR A 63 -10.43 33.01 5.70
C THR A 63 -9.34 33.07 4.62
N ALA A 64 -8.80 31.91 4.21
CA ALA A 64 -7.79 31.83 3.15
C ALA A 64 -8.32 32.29 1.79
N LEU A 65 -9.58 31.99 1.48
CA LEU A 65 -10.27 32.44 0.27
C LEU A 65 -10.78 33.90 0.35
N GLU A 66 -10.50 34.61 1.45
CA GLU A 66 -10.96 36.00 1.71
C GLU A 66 -12.50 36.16 1.65
N ILE A 67 -13.26 35.09 1.90
CA ILE A 67 -14.73 35.08 1.85
C ILE A 67 -15.33 35.65 3.14
N LEU A 68 -14.75 35.28 4.30
CA LEU A 68 -15.18 35.76 5.61
C LEU A 68 -13.96 36.01 6.51
N GLN A 69 -14.08 37.00 7.39
CA GLN A 69 -13.07 37.27 8.42
C GLN A 69 -13.30 36.39 9.66
N PRO A 70 -12.25 36.10 10.46
CA PRO A 70 -12.38 35.29 11.67
C PRO A 70 -13.44 35.78 12.66
N GLU A 71 -13.61 37.11 12.78
CA GLU A 71 -14.62 37.74 13.63
C GLU A 71 -16.06 37.46 13.13
N GLU A 72 -16.26 37.46 11.81
CA GLU A 72 -17.54 37.15 11.18
C GLU A 72 -17.90 35.68 11.34
N ILE A 73 -16.92 34.78 11.19
CA ILE A 73 -17.07 33.34 11.41
C ILE A 73 -17.50 33.08 12.86
N SER A 74 -16.84 33.71 13.83
CA SER A 74 -17.19 33.60 15.26
C SER A 74 -18.60 34.14 15.56
N ASN A 75 -18.98 35.27 14.96
CA ASN A 75 -20.33 35.83 15.07
C ASN A 75 -21.40 34.93 14.43
N ILE A 76 -21.09 34.24 13.34
CA ILE A 76 -22.00 33.28 12.70
C ILE A 76 -22.12 32.03 13.58
N LEU A 77 -21.00 31.49 14.09
CA LEU A 77 -20.97 30.33 14.98
C LEU A 77 -21.72 30.54 16.29
N THR A 78 -21.66 31.73 16.87
CA THR A 78 -22.41 32.07 18.09
C THR A 78 -23.91 32.19 17.87
N ASN A 79 -24.35 32.53 16.65
CA ASN A 79 -25.75 32.64 16.25
C ASN A 79 -26.31 31.36 15.59
N LEU A 80 -25.44 30.37 15.33
CA LEU A 80 -25.83 29.06 14.81
C LEU A 80 -26.38 28.19 15.94
N GLY A 81 -27.60 27.69 15.77
CA GLY A 81 -28.15 26.63 16.62
C GLY A 81 -27.52 25.27 16.30
N THR A 82 -28.33 24.23 16.07
CA THR A 82 -27.85 22.88 15.73
C THR A 82 -27.53 22.67 14.23
N SER A 83 -27.37 23.75 13.45
CA SER A 83 -27.14 23.66 11.99
C SER A 83 -25.64 23.73 11.69
N ALA A 84 -25.16 22.92 10.74
CA ALA A 84 -23.77 22.98 10.28
C ALA A 84 -23.45 24.33 9.61
N LEU A 85 -22.24 24.85 9.84
CA LEU A 85 -21.79 26.15 9.30
C LEU A 85 -21.93 26.21 7.77
N GLY A 86 -21.52 25.15 7.07
CA GLY A 86 -21.58 25.11 5.60
C GLY A 86 -22.99 25.24 5.04
N ASP A 87 -23.99 24.60 5.65
CA ASP A 87 -25.38 24.73 5.22
C ASP A 87 -25.97 26.11 5.50
N ALA A 88 -25.54 26.74 6.60
CA ALA A 88 -25.93 28.11 6.91
C ALA A 88 -25.38 29.10 5.88
N LEU A 89 -24.12 28.94 5.47
CA LEU A 89 -23.49 29.78 4.45
C LEU A 89 -24.14 29.63 3.07
N LEU A 90 -24.54 28.41 2.70
CA LEU A 90 -25.32 28.16 1.47
C LEU A 90 -26.72 28.80 1.54
N ARG A 91 -27.41 28.71 2.69
CA ARG A 91 -28.72 29.35 2.89
C ARG A 91 -28.64 30.87 2.84
N LEU A 92 -27.59 31.45 3.41
CA LEU A 92 -27.32 32.89 3.38
C LEU A 92 -26.79 33.37 2.02
N ARG A 93 -26.56 32.45 1.06
CA ARG A 93 -25.97 32.73 -0.27
C ARG A 93 -24.60 33.40 -0.21
N LEU A 94 -23.85 33.16 0.87
CA LEU A 94 -22.44 33.56 1.00
C LEU A 94 -21.51 32.58 0.27
N LEU A 95 -21.97 31.33 0.10
CA LEU A 95 -21.35 30.33 -0.74
C LEU A 95 -22.32 29.89 -1.84
N ASP A 96 -21.79 29.58 -3.02
CA ASP A 96 -22.50 28.87 -4.07
C ASP A 96 -22.00 27.43 -4.18
N THR A 97 -22.75 26.59 -4.90
CA THR A 97 -22.40 25.19 -5.08
C THR A 97 -21.10 25.00 -5.86
N SER A 98 -20.75 25.92 -6.78
CA SER A 98 -19.51 25.88 -7.57
C SER A 98 -18.27 26.05 -6.70
N MET A 99 -18.30 27.00 -5.75
CA MET A 99 -17.22 27.25 -4.79
C MET A 99 -16.99 26.03 -3.89
N VAL A 100 -18.08 25.34 -3.51
CA VAL A 100 -17.97 24.12 -2.71
C VAL A 100 -17.41 22.95 -3.53
N THR A 101 -17.84 22.77 -4.77
CA THR A 101 -17.35 21.67 -5.63
C THR A 101 -15.96 21.91 -6.24
N GLY A 102 -15.48 23.17 -6.25
CA GLY A 102 -14.19 23.57 -6.78
C GLY A 102 -13.21 23.94 -5.65
N PRO A 103 -12.92 25.24 -5.41
CA PRO A 103 -11.89 25.69 -4.48
C PRO A 103 -11.94 25.07 -3.08
N ILE A 104 -13.12 25.00 -2.46
CA ILE A 104 -13.28 24.47 -1.11
C ILE A 104 -13.02 22.96 -1.09
N ARG A 105 -13.51 22.21 -2.09
CA ARG A 105 -13.24 20.78 -2.21
C ARG A 105 -11.74 20.52 -2.36
N THR A 106 -11.04 21.30 -3.20
CA THR A 106 -9.59 21.19 -3.37
C THR A 106 -8.86 21.43 -2.06
N LEU A 107 -9.19 22.51 -1.34
CA LEU A 107 -8.54 22.82 -0.06
C LEU A 107 -8.85 21.79 1.04
N ILE A 108 -10.06 21.23 1.09
CA ILE A 108 -10.39 20.13 2.01
C ILE A 108 -9.57 18.88 1.67
N HIS A 109 -9.41 18.57 0.38
CA HIS A 109 -8.61 17.45 -0.08
C HIS A 109 -7.14 17.60 0.37
N GLU A 110 -6.56 18.78 0.19
CA GLU A 110 -5.21 19.10 0.64
C GLU A 110 -5.06 18.98 2.16
N GLN A 111 -6.01 19.52 2.94
CA GLN A 111 -5.98 19.39 4.40
C GLN A 111 -6.07 17.93 4.87
N LEU A 112 -6.79 17.06 4.16
CA LEU A 112 -6.84 15.63 4.46
C LEU A 112 -5.50 14.95 4.18
N LEU A 113 -4.83 15.32 3.09
CA LEU A 113 -3.53 14.78 2.71
C LEU A 113 -2.43 15.24 3.69
N ASP A 114 -2.51 16.46 4.22
CA ASP A 114 -1.57 16.97 5.23
C ASP A 114 -1.59 16.16 6.54
N LEU A 115 -2.70 15.49 6.87
CA LEU A 115 -2.80 14.65 8.08
C LEU A 115 -1.87 13.44 8.04
N PHE A 116 -1.49 12.98 6.85
CA PHE A 116 -0.57 11.86 6.67
C PHE A 116 0.88 12.24 7.01
N CYS A 117 1.19 13.54 7.06
CA CYS A 117 2.51 14.06 7.42
C CYS A 117 2.68 14.32 8.92
N TRP A 118 1.67 14.06 9.76
CA TRP A 118 1.73 14.31 11.20
C TRP A 118 2.53 13.21 11.91
N GLN A 119 3.66 13.59 12.52
CA GLN A 119 4.50 12.71 13.33
C GLN A 119 4.14 12.84 14.81
N GLY A 120 4.22 11.74 15.57
CA GLY A 120 3.90 11.71 17.01
C GLY A 120 2.44 12.03 17.36
N ALA A 121 1.54 12.00 16.36
CA ALA A 121 0.13 12.28 16.58
C ALA A 121 -0.59 11.09 17.20
N ARG A 122 -1.44 11.36 18.19
CA ARG A 122 -2.27 10.32 18.81
C ARG A 122 -3.58 10.20 18.07
N TYR A 123 -4.04 8.97 17.87
CA TYR A 123 -5.34 8.72 17.24
C TYR A 123 -6.30 8.01 18.18
N ARG A 124 -7.60 8.30 18.00
CA ARG A 124 -8.71 7.62 18.67
C ARG A 124 -9.87 7.42 17.70
N PHE A 125 -10.29 6.17 17.52
CA PHE A 125 -11.41 5.81 16.65
C PHE A 125 -12.64 5.36 17.45
N GLU A 126 -13.76 6.02 17.19
CA GLU A 126 -15.06 5.79 17.81
C GLU A 126 -16.10 5.33 16.78
N VAL A 127 -16.59 4.10 16.92
CA VAL A 127 -17.66 3.55 16.08
C VAL A 127 -18.97 4.23 16.44
N CYS A 128 -19.46 5.13 15.59
CA CYS A 128 -20.72 5.87 15.78
C CYS A 128 -21.26 6.45 14.46
N SER A 129 -22.55 6.79 14.43
CA SER A 129 -23.15 7.54 13.31
C SER A 129 -22.78 9.02 13.44
N TRP A 130 -22.07 9.54 12.44
CA TRP A 130 -21.52 10.90 12.43
C TRP A 130 -22.10 11.81 11.33
N GLN A 131 -23.05 11.30 10.53
CA GLN A 131 -23.65 12.01 9.39
C GLN A 131 -24.25 13.38 9.74
N LYS A 132 -24.68 13.58 11.00
CA LYS A 132 -25.20 14.87 11.51
C LYS A 132 -24.10 15.90 11.88
N LYS A 133 -22.83 15.49 11.86
CA LYS A 133 -21.66 16.32 12.21
C LYS A 133 -20.85 16.76 10.98
N ARG A 134 -21.40 16.55 9.77
CA ARG A 134 -20.78 16.96 8.50
C ARG A 134 -20.68 18.47 8.39
N LEU A 135 -19.64 18.95 7.70
CA LEU A 135 -19.49 20.37 7.35
C LEU A 135 -20.67 20.88 6.49
N PHE A 136 -21.19 20.00 5.62
CA PHE A 136 -22.36 20.23 4.77
C PHE A 136 -23.29 19.01 4.83
N THR A 137 -24.56 19.21 5.18
CA THR A 137 -25.55 18.12 5.31
C THR A 137 -26.46 17.98 4.08
N GLY A 138 -26.45 18.94 3.15
CA GLY A 138 -27.24 18.90 1.92
C GLY A 138 -26.85 17.77 0.95
N GLU A 139 -27.84 17.04 0.43
CA GLU A 139 -27.67 15.88 -0.47
C GLU A 139 -26.88 16.17 -1.76
N GLY A 140 -26.86 17.41 -2.24
CA GLY A 140 -26.12 17.81 -3.44
C GLY A 140 -24.64 18.16 -3.22
N VAL A 141 -24.24 18.41 -1.97
CA VAL A 141 -22.88 18.89 -1.62
C VAL A 141 -22.09 17.82 -0.89
N SER A 142 -22.74 17.09 0.02
CA SER A 142 -22.13 16.04 0.81
C SER A 142 -21.43 14.95 -0.01
N PRO A 143 -21.97 14.41 -1.14
CA PRO A 143 -21.23 13.42 -1.93
C PRO A 143 -19.96 13.97 -2.59
N CYS A 144 -19.87 15.27 -2.85
CA CYS A 144 -18.71 15.90 -3.50
C CYS A 144 -17.52 16.08 -2.54
N LEU A 145 -17.77 16.07 -1.23
CA LEU A 145 -16.76 16.24 -0.17
C LEU A 145 -16.36 14.91 0.49
N ARG A 146 -16.75 13.79 -0.10
CA ARG A 146 -16.31 12.45 0.29
C ARG A 146 -15.14 12.02 -0.58
N PHE A 147 -14.04 11.64 0.07
CA PHE A 147 -12.81 11.26 -0.61
C PHE A 147 -12.58 9.75 -0.44
N PRO A 148 -12.52 8.97 -1.54
CA PRO A 148 -12.26 7.54 -1.46
C PRO A 148 -10.89 7.27 -0.83
N ILE A 149 -10.85 6.35 0.13
CA ILE A 149 -9.61 6.00 0.85
C ILE A 149 -8.55 5.45 -0.12
N PRO A 150 -8.84 4.54 -1.07
CA PRO A 150 -7.83 4.07 -2.03
C PRO A 150 -7.20 5.20 -2.85
N SER A 151 -8.00 6.17 -3.29
CA SER A 151 -7.50 7.33 -4.06
C SER A 151 -6.60 8.23 -3.21
N LEU A 152 -6.95 8.46 -1.94
CA LEU A 152 -6.10 9.20 -1.01
C LEU A 152 -4.77 8.49 -0.76
N LEU A 153 -4.78 7.16 -0.56
CA LEU A 153 -3.56 6.40 -0.31
C LEU A 153 -2.61 6.40 -1.51
N LEU A 154 -3.15 6.31 -2.73
CA LEU A 154 -2.36 6.44 -3.96
C LEU A 154 -1.76 7.84 -4.10
N GLU A 155 -2.53 8.89 -3.78
CA GLU A 155 -2.04 10.26 -3.82
C GLU A 155 -0.97 10.53 -2.76
N VAL A 156 -1.09 9.94 -1.57
CA VAL A 156 -0.04 10.01 -0.53
C VAL A 156 1.26 9.37 -1.02
N ALA A 157 1.20 8.17 -1.61
CA ALA A 157 2.38 7.51 -2.17
C ALA A 157 3.02 8.35 -3.30
N ARG A 158 2.20 8.92 -4.19
CA ARG A 158 2.68 9.83 -5.25
C ARG A 158 3.39 11.07 -4.68
N ARG A 159 2.91 11.62 -3.57
CA ARG A 159 3.51 12.79 -2.91
C ARG A 159 4.84 12.50 -2.25
N GLU A 160 5.00 11.32 -1.66
CA GLU A 160 6.29 10.86 -1.10
C GLU A 160 7.36 10.85 -2.19
N ASP A 161 7.05 10.33 -3.38
CA ASP A 161 7.96 10.37 -4.54
C ASP A 161 8.26 11.81 -5.00
N GLU A 162 7.26 12.69 -5.03
CA GLU A 162 7.45 14.10 -5.41
C GLU A 162 8.25 14.91 -4.38
N ASP A 163 8.17 14.59 -3.09
CA ASP A 163 8.95 15.27 -2.06
C ASP A 163 10.46 15.03 -2.27
N HIS A 164 10.83 13.82 -2.72
CA HIS A 164 12.20 13.54 -3.13
C HIS A 164 12.64 14.39 -4.34
N LEU A 165 11.77 14.58 -5.33
CA LEU A 165 12.03 15.43 -6.50
C LEU A 165 12.17 16.91 -6.12
N ASN A 166 11.31 17.40 -5.23
CA ASN A 166 11.35 18.79 -4.74
C ASN A 166 12.66 19.07 -3.99
N ALA A 167 13.09 18.14 -3.14
CA ALA A 167 14.37 18.23 -2.44
C ALA A 167 15.55 18.23 -3.43
N ALA A 168 15.52 17.37 -4.47
CA ALA A 168 16.56 17.30 -5.49
C ALA A 168 16.68 18.58 -6.33
N ALA A 169 15.54 19.23 -6.63
CA ALA A 169 15.51 20.50 -7.36
C ALA A 169 15.92 21.72 -6.51
N GLY A 170 16.14 21.55 -5.20
CA GLY A 170 16.49 22.63 -4.29
C GLY A 170 15.30 23.50 -3.84
N ALA A 171 14.08 22.99 -3.92
CA ALA A 171 12.89 23.62 -3.34
C ALA A 171 12.91 23.45 -1.81
N CYS A 172 13.09 24.54 -1.07
CA CYS A 172 13.28 24.55 0.37
C CYS A 172 12.38 25.61 1.03
N LEU A 173 11.71 25.24 2.12
CA LEU A 173 10.79 26.12 2.85
C LEU A 173 11.50 27.30 3.52
N ASP A 174 12.76 27.12 3.90
CA ASP A 174 13.56 28.15 4.58
C ASP A 174 14.32 29.05 3.61
N GLU A 175 14.22 28.78 2.31
CA GLU A 175 14.91 29.54 1.28
C GLU A 175 14.10 30.76 0.84
N ILE A 176 14.81 31.81 0.41
CA ILE A 176 14.19 33.02 -0.16
C ILE A 176 14.47 33.01 -1.66
N TYR A 177 13.42 32.93 -2.44
CA TYR A 177 13.52 32.93 -3.90
C TYR A 177 13.39 34.34 -4.46
N GLN A 178 14.06 34.59 -5.57
CA GLN A 178 13.91 35.80 -6.38
C GLN A 178 13.57 35.43 -7.81
N ILE A 179 12.73 36.24 -8.45
CA ILE A 179 12.36 36.05 -9.87
C ILE A 179 13.51 36.58 -10.73
N ALA A 180 14.15 35.69 -11.49
CA ALA A 180 15.36 35.98 -12.27
C ALA A 180 15.07 36.62 -13.62
N THR A 181 13.98 36.21 -14.30
CA THR A 181 13.72 36.56 -15.71
C THR A 181 12.34 37.18 -15.93
N ASP A 182 11.30 36.36 -16.09
CA ASP A 182 9.98 36.78 -16.55
C ASP A 182 8.89 36.64 -15.48
N LYS A 183 8.38 37.78 -15.01
CA LYS A 183 7.29 37.84 -14.06
C LYS A 183 5.96 37.33 -14.63
N GLN A 184 5.72 37.46 -15.93
CA GLN A 184 4.48 37.01 -16.56
C GLN A 184 4.44 35.49 -16.65
N SER A 185 5.54 34.85 -17.06
CA SER A 185 5.67 33.39 -17.05
C SER A 185 5.55 32.81 -15.63
N ALA A 186 6.16 33.47 -14.62
CA ALA A 186 6.01 33.06 -13.23
C ALA A 186 4.56 33.09 -12.76
N GLU A 187 3.82 34.15 -13.08
CA GLU A 187 2.41 34.30 -12.75
C GLU A 187 1.55 33.22 -13.42
N LEU A 188 1.79 32.93 -14.70
CA LEU A 188 1.05 31.93 -15.45
C LEU A 188 1.21 30.53 -14.82
N ILE A 189 2.45 30.13 -14.53
CA ILE A 189 2.75 28.82 -13.93
C ILE A 189 2.12 28.70 -12.54
N ILE A 190 2.18 29.76 -11.73
CA ILE A 190 1.56 29.79 -10.40
C ILE A 190 0.04 29.62 -10.50
N VAL A 191 -0.61 30.32 -11.44
CA VAL A 191 -2.07 30.20 -11.66
C VAL A 191 -2.44 28.80 -12.14
N GLU A 192 -1.65 28.20 -13.05
CA GLU A 192 -1.91 26.87 -13.57
C GLU A 192 -1.69 25.75 -12.53
N THR A 193 -0.69 25.89 -11.66
CA THR A 193 -0.30 24.86 -10.69
C THR A 193 -1.10 24.91 -9.40
N LEU A 194 -1.25 26.09 -8.78
CA LEU A 194 -2.04 26.25 -7.56
C LEU A 194 -3.55 26.26 -7.84
N ALA A 195 -3.99 26.82 -8.98
CA ALA A 195 -5.36 26.76 -9.50
C ALA A 195 -6.49 27.09 -8.50
N VAL A 196 -6.21 27.92 -7.49
CA VAL A 196 -7.19 28.35 -6.47
C VAL A 196 -7.13 29.88 -6.34
N ASP A 197 -8.11 30.58 -6.94
CA ASP A 197 -8.29 32.04 -6.81
C ASP A 197 -8.93 32.37 -5.45
N PRO A 198 -8.44 33.36 -4.65
CA PRO A 198 -7.32 34.29 -4.90
C PRO A 198 -5.96 33.88 -4.30
N ILE A 199 -5.82 32.63 -3.86
CA ILE A 199 -4.62 32.13 -3.18
C ILE A 199 -3.40 32.18 -4.11
N ASP A 200 -3.56 31.80 -5.37
CA ASP A 200 -2.55 31.89 -6.43
C ASP A 200 -1.97 33.31 -6.60
N LYS A 201 -2.82 34.32 -6.73
CA LYS A 201 -2.44 35.73 -6.88
C LYS A 201 -1.78 36.28 -5.61
N LYS A 202 -2.21 35.82 -4.44
CA LYS A 202 -1.62 36.21 -3.16
C LYS A 202 -0.23 35.57 -2.99
N PHE A 203 -0.09 34.30 -3.33
CA PHE A 203 1.17 33.58 -3.36
C PHE A 203 2.18 34.28 -4.27
N PHE A 204 1.79 34.62 -5.51
CA PHE A 204 2.65 35.36 -6.45
C PHE A 204 3.09 36.73 -5.93
N ARG A 205 2.18 37.49 -5.29
CA ARG A 205 2.52 38.80 -4.68
C ARG A 205 3.49 38.68 -3.50
N LEU A 206 3.38 37.60 -2.72
CA LEU A 206 4.24 37.37 -1.55
C LEU A 206 5.61 36.80 -1.95
N LEU A 207 5.68 35.96 -2.98
CA LEU A 207 6.93 35.42 -3.53
C LEU A 207 7.86 36.52 -4.07
N GLN A 208 7.30 37.68 -4.44
CA GLN A 208 8.09 38.86 -4.85
C GLN A 208 8.72 39.63 -3.67
N GLN A 209 8.38 39.29 -2.42
CA GLN A 209 8.96 39.90 -1.23
C GLN A 209 10.12 39.02 -0.72
N PRO A 210 11.12 39.60 -0.03
CA PRO A 210 12.22 38.83 0.56
C PRO A 210 11.74 38.11 1.83
N LEU A 211 10.86 37.14 1.65
CA LEU A 211 10.27 36.29 2.67
C LEU A 211 10.68 34.84 2.40
N PRO A 212 10.97 34.05 3.44
CA PRO A 212 11.12 32.60 3.30
C PRO A 212 9.88 31.99 2.69
N LEU A 213 10.04 30.94 1.89
CA LEU A 213 8.92 30.25 1.26
C LEU A 213 7.85 29.79 2.27
N ARG A 214 8.25 29.36 3.47
CA ARG A 214 7.35 29.03 4.58
C ARG A 214 6.39 30.16 4.92
N ASP A 215 6.92 31.36 5.11
CA ASP A 215 6.12 32.55 5.44
C ASP A 215 5.22 32.95 4.26
N VAL A 216 5.67 32.73 3.02
CA VAL A 216 4.88 32.95 1.80
C VAL A 216 3.68 32.00 1.76
N ILE A 217 3.88 30.71 2.05
CA ILE A 217 2.83 29.69 2.12
C ILE A 217 1.83 30.03 3.23
N ASP A 218 2.31 30.25 4.45
CA ASP A 218 1.47 30.51 5.62
C ASP A 218 0.63 31.79 5.45
N THR A 219 1.23 32.85 4.90
CA THR A 219 0.54 34.13 4.70
C THR A 219 -0.42 34.07 3.52
N SER A 220 -0.09 33.33 2.45
CA SER A 220 -0.97 33.18 1.28
C SER A 220 -2.15 32.26 1.55
N GLY A 221 -2.01 31.28 2.45
CA GLY A 221 -2.96 30.19 2.62
C GLY A 221 -2.83 29.11 1.54
N ALA A 222 -1.72 29.11 0.78
CA ALA A 222 -1.45 28.09 -0.23
C ALA A 222 -1.24 26.72 0.41
N PRO A 223 -1.76 25.63 -0.19
CA PRO A 223 -1.42 24.29 0.24
C PRO A 223 0.08 24.04 0.08
N ARG A 224 0.72 23.48 1.10
CA ARG A 224 2.18 23.34 1.19
C ARG A 224 2.76 22.58 0.01
N LYS A 225 2.15 21.44 -0.36
CA LYS A 225 2.67 20.53 -1.37
C LYS A 225 2.59 21.12 -2.79
N PRO A 226 1.40 21.56 -3.28
CA PRO A 226 1.29 22.34 -4.51
C PRO A 226 2.25 23.53 -4.59
N ALA A 227 2.42 24.29 -3.50
CA ALA A 227 3.36 25.41 -3.48
C ALA A 227 4.82 24.99 -3.70
N LEU A 228 5.26 23.87 -3.11
CA LEU A 228 6.60 23.32 -3.35
C LEU A 228 6.76 22.81 -4.78
N ASP A 229 5.75 22.16 -5.34
CA ASP A 229 5.78 21.68 -6.73
C ASP A 229 5.83 22.85 -7.72
N THR A 230 5.09 23.94 -7.45
CA THR A 230 5.18 25.19 -8.21
C THR A 230 6.60 25.77 -8.16
N ILE A 231 7.23 25.79 -6.98
CA ILE A 231 8.60 26.29 -6.82
C ILE A 231 9.61 25.40 -7.56
N ARG A 232 9.47 24.08 -7.51
CA ARG A 232 10.28 23.15 -8.31
C ARG A 232 10.18 23.49 -9.79
N LEU A 233 8.96 23.59 -10.34
CA LEU A 233 8.74 23.90 -11.75
C LEU A 233 9.35 25.24 -12.17
N LEU A 234 9.22 26.26 -11.31
CA LEU A 234 9.81 27.58 -11.55
C LEU A 234 11.35 27.55 -11.50
N LEU A 235 11.96 26.72 -10.63
CA LEU A 235 13.41 26.51 -10.56
C LEU A 235 13.93 25.77 -11.78
N GLU A 236 13.28 24.68 -12.20
CA GLU A 236 13.66 23.89 -13.38
C GLU A 236 13.62 24.72 -14.67
N GLN A 237 12.68 25.66 -14.76
CA GLN A 237 12.57 26.58 -15.89
C GLN A 237 13.48 27.82 -15.78
N ASN A 238 14.30 27.93 -14.72
CA ASN A 238 15.16 29.09 -14.43
C ASN A 238 14.39 30.43 -14.39
N ILE A 239 13.13 30.39 -13.93
CA ILE A 239 12.29 31.57 -13.76
C ILE A 239 12.54 32.21 -12.40
N ILE A 240 12.75 31.38 -11.38
CA ILE A 240 13.20 31.81 -10.05
C ILE A 240 14.56 31.22 -9.73
N GLU A 241 15.28 31.87 -8.83
CA GLU A 241 16.55 31.40 -8.29
C GLU A 241 16.63 31.70 -6.79
N PRO A 242 17.40 30.93 -6.00
CA PRO A 242 17.64 31.26 -4.59
C PRO A 242 18.44 32.57 -4.49
N MET A 243 18.04 33.45 -3.56
CA MET A 243 18.71 34.74 -3.34
C MET A 243 20.15 34.54 -2.82
N SER A 244 21.10 35.33 -3.31
CA SER A 244 22.49 35.19 -2.91
C SER A 244 22.76 35.60 -1.45
N SER A 245 23.74 34.99 -0.79
CA SER A 245 24.12 35.32 0.60
C SER A 245 24.46 36.81 0.80
N ARG A 246 25.04 37.47 -0.22
CA ARG A 246 25.37 38.90 -0.20
C ARG A 246 24.13 39.78 -0.22
N GLU A 247 23.12 39.41 -1.01
CA GLU A 247 21.86 40.13 -1.10
C GLU A 247 21.04 39.96 0.18
N LYS A 248 20.95 38.73 0.70
CA LYS A 248 20.29 38.44 1.99
C LYS A 248 20.89 39.30 3.12
N LYS A 249 22.22 39.41 3.24
CA LYS A 249 22.90 40.30 4.21
C LYS A 249 22.53 41.78 4.04
N THR A 250 22.40 42.24 2.80
CA THR A 250 22.01 43.62 2.48
C THR A 250 20.55 43.89 2.89
N VAL A 251 19.65 42.92 2.65
CA VAL A 251 18.24 42.98 3.06
C VAL A 251 18.13 43.03 4.59
N VAL A 252 18.88 42.21 5.32
CA VAL A 252 18.92 42.24 6.79
C VAL A 252 19.31 43.62 7.31
N GLY A 253 20.39 44.21 6.78
CA GLY A 253 20.83 45.55 7.17
C GLY A 253 19.75 46.62 6.94
N ARG A 254 19.03 46.54 5.81
CA ARG A 254 17.91 47.44 5.49
C ARG A 254 16.73 47.25 6.44
N LEU A 255 16.35 46.01 6.75
CA LEU A 255 15.22 45.70 7.63
C LEU A 255 15.49 46.12 9.07
N LEU A 256 16.71 45.97 9.57
CA LEU A 256 17.12 46.45 10.89
C LEU A 256 17.13 47.98 10.97
N ALA A 257 17.62 48.66 9.91
CA ALA A 257 17.52 50.13 9.83
C ALA A 257 16.07 50.64 9.82
N GLN A 258 15.14 49.83 9.31
CA GLN A 258 13.70 50.11 9.31
C GLN A 258 12.97 49.67 10.59
N GLN A 259 13.68 49.22 11.63
CA GLN A 259 13.10 48.68 12.87
C GLN A 259 12.11 47.53 12.65
N ARG A 260 12.41 46.61 11.70
CA ARG A 260 11.61 45.41 11.44
C ARG A 260 12.38 44.13 11.85
N PRO A 261 12.61 43.89 13.16
CA PRO A 261 13.45 42.79 13.64
C PRO A 261 12.88 41.40 13.28
N ALA A 262 11.55 41.21 13.35
CA ALA A 262 10.90 39.95 12.98
C ALA A 262 11.23 39.49 11.55
N ARG A 263 11.18 40.42 10.57
CA ARG A 263 11.51 40.12 9.18
C ARG A 263 13.01 39.91 8.99
N ALA A 264 13.85 40.66 9.72
CA ALA A 264 15.30 40.45 9.68
C ALA A 264 15.70 39.06 10.20
N MET A 265 15.04 38.57 11.26
CA MET A 265 15.24 37.22 11.77
C MET A 265 14.86 36.15 10.74
N ALA A 266 13.74 36.31 10.02
CA ALA A 266 13.33 35.38 8.97
C ALA A 266 14.40 35.23 7.86
N VAL A 267 14.98 36.35 7.42
CA VAL A 267 16.08 36.34 6.42
C VAL A 267 17.38 35.76 7.00
N LEU A 268 17.69 36.04 8.27
CA LEU A 268 18.85 35.46 8.94
C LEU A 268 18.73 33.94 9.15
N ARG A 269 17.51 33.43 9.42
CA ARG A 269 17.24 31.99 9.50
C ARG A 269 17.51 31.31 8.15
N SER A 270 17.07 31.94 7.05
CA SER A 270 17.37 31.46 5.69
C SER A 270 18.86 31.41 5.40
N LEU A 271 19.60 32.49 5.74
CA LEU A 271 21.07 32.53 5.62
C LEU A 271 21.74 31.41 6.41
N ALA A 272 21.31 31.22 7.65
CA ALA A 272 21.85 30.19 8.51
C ALA A 272 21.58 28.78 7.98
N CYS A 273 20.53 28.52 7.19
CA CYS A 273 20.25 27.16 6.70
C CYS A 273 21.21 26.68 5.58
N GLN A 274 21.84 27.59 4.83
CA GLN A 274 22.67 27.23 3.68
C GLN A 274 24.17 27.15 4.00
N GLU A 275 24.67 28.04 4.86
CA GLU A 275 26.06 28.09 5.30
C GLU A 275 26.08 28.39 6.80
N ASP A 276 26.98 27.75 7.56
CA ASP A 276 27.24 28.10 8.96
C ASP A 276 28.07 29.42 9.03
N ASP A 277 27.51 30.48 8.44
CA ASP A 277 28.07 31.82 8.44
C ASP A 277 28.02 32.39 9.86
N LEU A 278 29.14 32.27 10.55
CA LEU A 278 29.30 32.67 11.96
C LEU A 278 28.76 34.09 12.26
N PRO A 279 29.01 35.13 11.44
CA PRO A 279 28.41 36.46 11.62
C PRO A 279 26.87 36.48 11.61
N ALA A 280 26.23 35.70 10.72
CA ALA A 280 24.78 35.65 10.63
C ALA A 280 24.17 34.94 11.85
N LEU A 281 24.80 33.84 12.32
CA LEU A 281 24.40 33.12 13.53
C LEU A 281 24.53 33.99 14.79
N GLU A 282 25.59 34.79 14.90
CA GLU A 282 25.77 35.72 16.02
C GLU A 282 24.71 36.83 16.01
N GLN A 283 24.44 37.41 14.84
CA GLN A 283 23.42 38.44 14.68
C GLN A 283 22.02 37.89 14.98
N LEU A 284 21.71 36.67 14.55
CA LEU A 284 20.46 35.98 14.86
C LEU A 284 20.35 35.70 16.38
N HIS A 285 21.43 35.25 17.03
CA HIS A 285 21.44 34.98 18.47
C HIS A 285 21.14 36.24 19.28
N THR A 286 21.71 37.38 18.91
CA THR A 286 21.45 38.66 19.58
C THR A 286 19.99 39.10 19.43
N LEU A 287 19.41 38.96 18.24
CA LEU A 287 18.01 39.33 17.99
C LEU A 287 17.04 38.39 18.70
N LEU A 288 17.25 37.07 18.68
CA LEU A 288 16.41 36.12 19.42
C LEU A 288 16.46 36.36 20.93
N HIS A 289 17.60 36.78 21.47
CA HIS A 289 17.72 37.16 22.87
C HIS A 289 16.96 38.47 23.18
N GLN A 290 17.04 39.48 22.29
CA GLN A 290 16.34 40.76 22.46
C GLN A 290 14.82 40.61 22.37
N GLU A 291 14.34 39.81 21.42
CA GLU A 291 12.91 39.54 21.17
C GLU A 291 12.31 38.47 22.10
N LYS A 292 13.11 37.92 23.04
CA LYS A 292 12.70 36.85 23.97
C LYS A 292 12.05 35.65 23.26
N ALA A 293 12.71 35.17 22.21
CA ALA A 293 12.26 33.98 21.48
C ALA A 293 12.17 32.73 22.38
N PRO A 294 11.38 31.70 22.00
CA PRO A 294 11.21 30.47 22.78
C PRO A 294 12.55 29.81 23.14
N ILE A 295 12.59 29.16 24.31
CA ILE A 295 13.82 28.56 24.85
C ILE A 295 14.39 27.51 23.88
N GLY A 296 13.54 26.66 23.29
CA GLY A 296 13.97 25.63 22.34
C GLY A 296 14.64 26.18 21.08
N GLU A 297 14.10 27.27 20.51
CA GLU A 297 14.70 27.90 19.32
C GLU A 297 16.08 28.48 19.64
N ARG A 298 16.21 29.11 20.81
CA ARG A 298 17.49 29.67 21.29
C ARG A 298 18.51 28.57 21.59
N GLU A 299 18.05 27.44 22.12
CA GLU A 299 18.88 26.27 22.39
C GLU A 299 19.47 25.70 21.09
N GLN A 300 18.62 25.44 20.09
CA GLN A 300 19.03 24.89 18.81
C GLN A 300 20.03 25.80 18.09
N LEU A 301 19.80 27.11 18.12
CA LEU A 301 20.75 28.07 17.57
C LEU A 301 22.10 28.05 18.29
N LEU A 302 22.12 27.95 19.61
CA LEU A 302 23.36 27.88 20.39
C LEU A 302 24.15 26.61 20.12
N ARG A 303 23.48 25.48 19.88
CA ARG A 303 24.12 24.23 19.42
C ARG A 303 24.81 24.43 18.07
N ARG A 304 24.11 25.02 17.11
CA ARG A 304 24.68 25.32 15.77
C ARG A 304 25.85 26.29 15.84
N LEU A 305 25.71 27.34 16.65
CA LEU A 305 26.77 28.33 16.88
C LEU A 305 27.99 27.70 17.57
N ALA A 306 27.80 26.73 18.47
CA ALA A 306 28.90 25.96 19.05
C ALA A 306 29.62 25.10 18.01
N SER A 307 28.89 24.39 17.15
CA SER A 307 29.46 23.59 16.05
C SER A 307 30.26 24.46 15.08
N ALA A 308 29.68 25.55 14.58
CA ALA A 308 30.34 26.46 13.64
C ALA A 308 31.65 27.04 14.22
N ARG A 309 31.68 27.34 15.52
CA ARG A 309 32.88 27.81 16.21
C ARG A 309 33.92 26.72 16.42
N ASN A 310 33.50 25.48 16.64
CA ASN A 310 34.39 24.34 16.73
C ASN A 310 35.10 24.12 15.38
N ASP A 311 34.33 24.17 14.29
CA ASP A 311 34.85 24.01 12.91
C ASP A 311 35.79 25.16 12.52
N SER A 312 35.54 26.38 13.02
CA SER A 312 36.46 27.51 12.84
C SER A 312 37.68 27.49 13.77
N GLY A 313 37.81 26.49 14.65
CA GLY A 313 38.90 26.36 15.62
C GLY A 313 38.79 27.26 16.87
N ASP A 314 37.67 27.95 17.08
CA ASP A 314 37.42 28.77 18.28
C ASP A 314 36.86 27.90 19.43
N ASN A 315 37.77 27.14 20.05
CA ASN A 315 37.45 26.29 21.21
C ASN A 315 36.93 27.08 22.43
N ILE A 316 37.22 28.39 22.54
CA ILE A 316 36.76 29.20 23.67
C ILE A 316 35.32 29.66 23.43
N GLY A 317 35.02 30.15 22.24
CA GLY A 317 33.68 30.56 21.85
C GLY A 317 32.71 29.39 21.71
N CYS A 318 33.16 28.21 21.29
CA CYS A 318 32.38 26.97 21.31
C CYS A 318 31.94 26.62 22.73
N ARG A 319 32.89 26.55 23.69
CA ARG A 319 32.59 26.30 25.11
C ARG A 319 31.65 27.34 25.72
N LYS A 320 31.79 28.61 25.34
CA LYS A 320 30.89 29.68 25.79
C LYS A 320 29.45 29.46 25.29
N ALA A 321 29.28 29.04 24.04
CA ALA A 321 27.97 28.75 23.46
C ALA A 321 27.34 27.49 24.10
N LEU A 322 28.11 26.41 24.29
CA LEU A 322 27.66 25.21 24.99
C LEU A 322 27.28 25.49 26.45
N ARG A 323 28.01 26.36 27.15
CA ARG A 323 27.66 26.77 28.51
C ARG A 323 26.33 27.54 28.54
N GLN A 324 26.12 28.47 27.61
CA GLN A 324 24.86 29.19 27.49
C GLN A 324 23.69 28.24 27.16
N ARG A 325 23.92 27.22 26.32
CA ARG A 325 22.92 26.17 26.01
C ARG A 325 22.56 25.37 27.26
N ALA A 326 23.55 24.87 27.98
CA ALA A 326 23.38 24.07 29.20
C ALA A 326 22.76 24.85 30.37
N GLU A 327 22.93 26.19 30.41
CA GLU A 327 22.26 27.06 31.38
C GLU A 327 20.81 27.36 31.01
N LEU A 328 20.49 27.44 29.70
CA LEU A 328 19.13 27.65 29.22
C LEU A 328 18.24 26.42 29.42
N VAL A 329 18.80 25.22 29.26
CA VAL A 329 18.06 23.96 29.37
C VAL A 329 18.78 23.02 30.35
N PRO A 330 18.63 23.25 31.67
CA PRO A 330 19.36 22.49 32.68
C PRO A 330 18.91 21.03 32.78
N GLU A 331 17.69 20.71 32.34
CA GLU A 331 17.10 19.37 32.38
C GLU A 331 17.44 18.52 31.13
N ASN A 332 17.96 19.13 30.06
CA ASN A 332 18.33 18.39 28.85
C ASN A 332 19.71 17.73 29.02
N LEU A 333 19.71 16.40 29.11
CA LEU A 333 20.92 15.60 29.30
C LEU A 333 21.92 15.77 28.14
N GLU A 334 21.45 15.81 26.89
CA GLU A 334 22.31 15.97 25.70
C GLU A 334 23.12 17.26 25.77
N ALA A 335 22.47 18.37 26.16
CA ALA A 335 23.14 19.67 26.31
C ALA A 335 24.21 19.65 27.41
N GLN A 336 24.00 18.89 28.50
CA GLN A 336 25.02 18.73 29.55
C GLN A 336 26.18 17.85 29.09
N LEU A 337 25.92 16.78 28.34
CA LEU A 337 26.93 15.85 27.83
C LEU A 337 27.86 16.52 26.81
N GLU A 338 27.33 17.28 25.84
CA GLU A 338 28.16 18.03 24.88
C GLU A 338 29.10 19.03 25.59
N LEU A 339 28.59 19.71 26.63
CA LEU A 339 29.42 20.60 27.45
C LEU A 339 30.49 19.80 28.19
N LEU A 340 30.17 18.64 28.76
CA LEU A 340 31.13 17.77 29.44
C LEU A 340 32.27 17.38 28.50
N GLU A 341 31.96 16.92 27.29
CA GLU A 341 32.92 16.50 26.27
C GLU A 341 33.89 17.63 25.91
N SER A 342 33.39 18.86 25.77
CA SER A 342 34.20 20.05 25.45
C SER A 342 35.18 20.46 26.56
N LEU A 343 35.01 19.98 27.80
CA LEU A 343 35.87 20.35 28.94
C LEU A 343 37.18 19.54 28.95
N PRO A 344 38.35 20.21 29.13
CA PRO A 344 39.63 19.52 29.22
C PRO A 344 39.71 18.67 30.49
N LEU A 345 40.24 17.45 30.35
CA LEU A 345 40.36 16.43 31.43
C LEU A 345 41.17 16.89 32.65
N THR A 346 42.04 17.89 32.51
CA THR A 346 43.05 18.24 33.53
C THR A 346 42.76 19.51 34.32
N ASN A 347 41.84 20.39 33.90
CA ASN A 347 41.83 21.79 34.37
C ASN A 347 40.51 22.33 34.96
N SER A 348 39.47 21.50 35.20
CA SER A 348 38.18 22.02 35.68
C SER A 348 37.46 21.16 36.73
N ARG A 349 38.19 20.58 37.71
CA ARG A 349 37.63 19.62 38.69
C ARG A 349 36.29 20.05 39.31
N ARG A 350 36.14 21.32 39.73
CA ARG A 350 34.89 21.85 40.32
C ARG A 350 33.74 22.02 39.34
N GLU A 351 34.04 22.41 38.09
CA GLU A 351 33.02 22.58 37.05
C GLU A 351 32.55 21.21 36.54
N THR A 352 33.49 20.28 36.35
CA THR A 352 33.20 18.87 36.03
C THR A 352 32.35 18.22 37.13
N GLU A 353 32.63 18.45 38.42
CA GLU A 353 31.83 17.92 39.53
C GLU A 353 30.39 18.42 39.50
N ARG A 354 30.17 19.74 39.37
CA ARG A 354 28.82 20.31 39.28
C ARG A 354 28.04 19.80 38.07
N LEU A 355 28.73 19.58 36.97
CA LEU A 355 28.10 19.12 35.73
C LEU A 355 27.75 17.63 35.79
N LEU A 356 28.62 16.79 36.36
CA LEU A 356 28.30 15.39 36.66
C LEU A 356 27.14 15.25 37.65
N GLU A 357 27.00 16.17 38.62
CA GLU A 357 25.85 16.19 39.54
C GLU A 357 24.55 16.50 38.81
N ARG A 358 24.57 17.42 37.83
CA ARG A 358 23.41 17.68 36.97
C ARG A 358 23.09 16.49 36.09
N ILE A 359 24.08 15.89 35.42
CA ILE A 359 23.92 14.69 34.59
C ILE A 359 23.30 13.53 35.38
N PHE A 360 23.63 13.39 36.66
CA PHE A 360 23.01 12.37 37.51
C PHE A 360 21.52 12.64 37.81
N GLN A 361 21.10 13.91 37.83
CA GLN A 361 19.73 14.33 38.17
C GLN A 361 18.81 14.51 36.95
N CYS A 362 19.36 14.59 35.73
CA CYS A 362 18.60 14.83 34.51
C CYS A 362 17.80 13.64 33.92
N PRO A 363 18.27 12.38 33.95
CA PRO A 363 17.68 11.29 33.17
C PRO A 363 16.22 11.00 33.53
N GLN A 364 15.33 11.07 32.55
CA GLN A 364 13.91 10.73 32.70
C GLN A 364 13.56 9.38 32.05
N THR A 365 14.34 8.96 31.06
CA THR A 365 14.15 7.69 30.35
C THR A 365 15.26 6.67 30.69
N ALA A 366 14.97 5.39 30.45
CA ALA A 366 15.95 4.32 30.64
C ALA A 366 17.20 4.52 29.76
N HIS A 367 17.04 4.98 28.52
CA HIS A 367 18.15 5.23 27.62
C HIS A 367 19.07 6.38 28.09
N GLU A 368 18.48 7.50 28.53
CA GLU A 368 19.21 8.62 29.10
C GLU A 368 20.00 8.23 30.36
N ALA A 369 19.43 7.35 31.18
CA ALA A 369 20.10 6.87 32.39
C ALA A 369 21.40 6.11 32.03
N LEU A 370 21.39 5.31 30.97
CA LEU A 370 22.59 4.62 30.48
C LEU A 370 23.65 5.60 29.98
N LEU A 371 23.26 6.59 29.17
CA LEU A 371 24.19 7.62 28.68
C LEU A 371 24.81 8.43 29.83
N GLY A 372 24.01 8.77 30.85
CA GLY A 372 24.49 9.41 32.07
C GLY A 372 25.49 8.54 32.84
N ALA A 373 25.25 7.23 32.94
CA ALA A 373 26.17 6.30 33.58
C ALA A 373 27.53 6.21 32.85
N GLU A 374 27.51 6.10 31.52
CA GLU A 374 28.71 6.06 30.69
C GLU A 374 29.52 7.36 30.76
N ALA A 375 28.85 8.51 30.83
CA ALA A 375 29.50 9.81 30.99
C ALA A 375 30.21 9.96 32.34
N ILE A 376 29.60 9.46 33.43
CA ILE A 376 30.22 9.41 34.75
C ILE A 376 31.43 8.48 34.74
N GLU A 377 31.29 7.29 34.15
CA GLU A 377 32.35 6.29 34.05
C GLU A 377 33.52 6.84 33.22
N SER A 378 33.31 7.41 32.03
CA SER A 378 34.38 7.93 31.17
C SER A 378 35.23 9.03 31.83
N ARG A 379 34.63 9.87 32.67
CA ARG A 379 35.34 10.95 33.39
C ARG A 379 35.97 10.49 34.70
N ARG A 380 35.54 9.34 35.25
CA ARG A 380 35.95 8.83 36.57
C ARG A 380 36.56 7.43 36.55
N ALA A 381 36.77 6.81 35.37
CA ALA A 381 37.37 5.49 35.14
C ALA A 381 38.87 5.37 35.53
N GLY A 382 39.31 6.13 36.54
CA GLY A 382 40.53 5.84 37.27
C GLY A 382 40.33 4.71 38.27
N ASP A 383 41.29 4.58 39.19
CA ASP A 383 41.32 3.58 40.28
C ASP A 383 39.95 3.48 41.00
N PRO A 384 39.20 2.36 40.89
CA PRO A 384 37.81 2.23 41.34
C PRO A 384 37.60 2.49 42.83
N ILE A 385 38.68 2.39 43.61
CA ILE A 385 38.71 2.62 45.06
C ILE A 385 38.76 4.13 45.39
N ARG A 386 39.16 4.98 44.45
CA ARG A 386 39.48 6.39 44.72
C ARG A 386 38.23 7.27 44.82
N ASP A 387 37.19 6.98 44.04
CA ASP A 387 35.91 7.72 44.01
C ASP A 387 34.69 6.77 43.93
N PRO A 388 34.47 5.86 44.91
CA PRO A 388 33.44 4.82 44.86
C PRO A 388 32.01 5.37 44.76
N GLY A 389 31.76 6.56 45.31
CA GLY A 389 30.44 7.19 45.28
C GLY A 389 29.96 7.59 43.87
N TRP A 390 30.87 7.82 42.91
CA TRP A 390 30.46 8.09 41.52
C TRP A 390 30.12 6.80 40.75
N LEU A 391 30.82 5.70 41.03
CA LEU A 391 30.50 4.39 40.46
C LEU A 391 29.21 3.81 41.04
N GLU A 392 28.91 4.05 42.33
CA GLU A 392 27.59 3.75 42.94
C GLU A 392 26.44 4.48 42.22
N ARG A 393 26.68 5.74 41.82
CA ARG A 393 25.72 6.54 41.06
C ARG A 393 25.57 6.04 39.61
N SER A 394 26.65 5.61 38.96
CA SER A 394 26.55 5.01 37.61
C SER A 394 25.78 3.69 37.63
N VAL A 395 25.98 2.86 38.65
CA VAL A 395 25.22 1.61 38.85
C VAL A 395 23.73 1.90 39.05
N SER A 396 23.39 2.88 39.89
CA SER A 396 21.99 3.29 40.09
C SER A 396 21.33 3.70 38.77
N LEU A 397 22.04 4.45 37.93
CA LEU A 397 21.56 4.85 36.61
C LEU A 397 21.44 3.66 35.63
N ARG A 398 22.36 2.68 35.66
CA ARG A 398 22.25 1.46 34.84
C ARG A 398 21.06 0.58 35.23
N ILE A 399 20.74 0.50 36.52
CA ILE A 399 19.54 -0.20 37.01
C ILE A 399 18.27 0.53 36.51
N GLN A 400 18.23 1.86 36.63
CA GLN A 400 17.15 2.67 36.04
C GLN A 400 17.05 2.50 34.51
N GLY A 401 18.19 2.28 33.86
CA GLY A 401 18.32 2.03 32.42
C GLY A 401 17.97 0.61 31.96
N ASN A 402 17.55 -0.28 32.86
CA ASN A 402 17.28 -1.69 32.58
C ASN A 402 18.48 -2.45 31.95
N ASP A 403 19.70 -2.10 32.38
CA ASP A 403 20.96 -2.80 32.05
C ASP A 403 21.50 -3.54 33.28
N PRO A 404 20.87 -4.66 33.68
CA PRO A 404 21.29 -5.43 34.85
C PRO A 404 22.67 -6.07 34.66
N GLU A 405 23.05 -6.40 33.43
CA GLU A 405 24.36 -6.99 33.13
C GLU A 405 25.49 -5.98 33.32
N GLY A 406 25.33 -4.74 32.81
CA GLY A 406 26.33 -3.68 32.99
C GLY A 406 26.46 -3.25 34.45
N ALA A 407 25.33 -3.09 35.15
CA ALA A 407 25.31 -2.81 36.59
C ALA A 407 26.06 -3.90 37.39
N THR A 408 25.81 -5.17 37.06
CA THR A 408 26.46 -6.32 37.69
C THR A 408 27.97 -6.31 37.45
N ARG A 409 28.44 -6.02 36.22
CA ARG A 409 29.88 -5.95 35.92
C ARG A 409 30.61 -4.89 36.76
N VAL A 410 30.04 -3.69 36.88
CA VAL A 410 30.64 -2.60 37.68
C VAL A 410 30.64 -2.97 39.18
N LEU A 411 29.53 -3.50 39.70
CA LEU A 411 29.41 -3.95 41.09
C LEU A 411 30.36 -5.11 41.43
N GLU A 412 30.51 -6.09 40.55
CA GLU A 412 31.45 -7.18 40.75
C GLU A 412 32.91 -6.71 40.77
N SER A 413 33.24 -5.69 39.98
CA SER A 413 34.56 -5.06 40.00
C SER A 413 34.80 -4.35 41.34
N LEU A 414 33.83 -3.55 41.81
CA LEU A 414 33.88 -2.88 43.11
C LEU A 414 33.99 -3.88 44.27
N LEU A 415 33.18 -4.95 44.27
CA LEU A 415 33.24 -6.00 45.30
C LEU A 415 34.58 -6.75 45.29
N ARG A 416 35.11 -7.09 44.10
CA ARG A 416 36.42 -7.78 44.00
C ARG A 416 37.58 -6.91 44.48
N GLU A 417 37.62 -5.64 44.07
CA GLU A 417 38.71 -4.73 44.43
C GLU A 417 38.57 -4.21 45.85
N GLY A 418 37.36 -3.91 46.31
CA GLY A 418 37.08 -3.52 47.69
C GLY A 418 37.45 -4.59 48.71
N LEU A 419 37.22 -5.88 48.39
CA LEU A 419 37.66 -7.01 49.22
C LEU A 419 39.19 -7.18 49.23
N ARG A 420 39.89 -6.77 48.17
CA ARG A 420 41.36 -6.77 48.12
C ARG A 420 41.96 -5.59 48.88
N ALA A 421 41.32 -4.43 48.84
CA ALA A 421 41.78 -3.19 49.45
C ALA A 421 41.36 -3.01 50.93
N GLY A 422 40.50 -3.90 51.47
CA GLY A 422 40.05 -3.83 52.85
C GLY A 422 39.06 -2.69 53.11
N THR A 423 38.12 -2.48 52.18
CA THR A 423 37.02 -1.50 52.32
C THR A 423 36.11 -1.82 53.50
N ASP A 424 35.43 -0.80 54.00
CA ASP A 424 34.52 -0.88 55.14
C ASP A 424 33.30 -1.77 54.86
N LEU A 425 32.81 -2.41 55.93
CA LEU A 425 31.68 -3.33 55.83
C LEU A 425 30.42 -2.63 55.29
N ASP A 426 30.22 -1.35 55.60
CA ASP A 426 29.02 -0.61 55.20
C ASP A 426 28.96 -0.36 53.68
N SER A 427 30.10 -0.10 53.02
CA SER A 427 30.16 0.00 51.56
C SER A 427 29.94 -1.37 50.89
N LEU A 428 30.47 -2.46 51.46
CA LEU A 428 30.22 -3.81 50.96
C LEU A 428 28.74 -4.22 51.06
N HIS A 429 28.04 -3.83 52.13
CA HIS A 429 26.59 -4.07 52.25
C HIS A 429 25.81 -3.25 51.21
N ARG A 430 26.13 -1.95 51.04
CA ARG A 430 25.48 -1.09 50.02
C ARG A 430 25.64 -1.64 48.60
N TRP A 431 26.82 -2.15 48.24
CA TRP A 431 27.04 -2.75 46.92
C TRP A 431 26.29 -4.09 46.74
N LEU A 432 26.15 -4.89 47.80
CA LEU A 432 25.36 -6.13 47.78
C LEU A 432 23.87 -5.85 47.64
N ASP A 433 23.36 -4.79 48.27
CA ASP A 433 21.95 -4.38 48.16
C ASP A 433 21.64 -3.87 46.74
N LEU A 434 22.54 -3.11 46.12
CA LEU A 434 22.41 -2.72 44.71
C LEU A 434 22.50 -3.93 43.76
N LEU A 435 23.30 -4.94 44.10
CA LEU A 435 23.40 -6.19 43.33
C LEU A 435 22.11 -7.02 43.42
N GLU A 436 21.42 -6.99 44.56
CA GLU A 436 20.10 -7.66 44.72
C GLU A 436 19.06 -7.08 43.77
N GLN A 437 19.09 -5.76 43.57
CA GLN A 437 18.18 -5.06 42.67
C GLN A 437 18.51 -5.31 41.18
N ALA A 438 19.79 -5.44 40.85
CA ALA A 438 20.24 -5.67 39.46
C ALA A 438 20.13 -7.13 39.02
N ASP A 439 20.62 -8.08 39.82
CA ASP A 439 20.61 -9.51 39.52
C ASP A 439 20.48 -10.33 40.83
N PRO A 440 19.26 -10.77 41.18
CA PRO A 440 19.01 -11.59 42.37
C PRO A 440 19.80 -12.91 42.36
N GLY A 441 20.10 -13.45 41.18
CA GLY A 441 20.88 -14.67 41.00
C GLY A 441 22.35 -14.44 41.35
N ALA A 442 22.96 -13.38 40.82
CA ALA A 442 24.32 -12.98 41.18
C ALA A 442 24.45 -12.58 42.65
N HIS A 443 23.43 -11.91 43.21
CA HIS A 443 23.37 -11.59 44.65
C HIS A 443 23.44 -12.86 45.50
N GLU A 444 22.60 -13.86 45.23
CA GLU A 444 22.62 -15.13 45.98
C GLU A 444 23.92 -15.92 45.77
N GLN A 445 24.57 -15.81 44.60
CA GLN A 445 25.90 -16.39 44.37
C GLN A 445 26.99 -15.71 45.21
N TRP A 446 27.04 -14.37 45.23
CA TRP A 446 28.01 -13.61 46.03
C TRP A 446 27.78 -13.79 47.53
N LYS A 447 26.51 -13.81 47.97
CA LYS A 447 26.11 -14.13 49.34
C LYS A 447 26.49 -15.56 49.71
N ALA A 448 26.25 -16.53 48.83
CA ALA A 448 26.70 -17.91 49.02
C ALA A 448 28.23 -18.02 49.01
N GLN A 449 28.96 -17.20 48.25
CA GLN A 449 30.42 -17.20 48.21
C GLN A 449 31.03 -16.60 49.49
N LEU A 450 30.44 -15.51 50.00
CA LEU A 450 30.76 -14.92 51.30
C LEU A 450 30.36 -15.87 52.45
N GLN A 451 29.22 -16.55 52.34
CA GLN A 451 28.75 -17.54 53.32
C GLN A 451 29.53 -18.86 53.25
N ARG A 452 29.99 -19.32 52.09
CA ARG A 452 30.86 -20.51 51.92
C ARG A 452 32.26 -20.23 52.44
N ARG A 453 32.77 -19.00 52.28
CA ARG A 453 33.98 -18.55 52.98
C ARG A 453 33.78 -18.50 54.50
N ARG A 454 32.56 -18.29 55.00
CA ARG A 454 32.19 -18.36 56.43
C ARG A 454 31.82 -19.78 56.94
N LYS A 455 31.36 -20.67 56.08
CA LYS A 455 30.87 -22.02 56.39
C LYS A 455 31.55 -23.06 55.50
N GLY A 456 32.87 -23.06 55.53
CA GLY A 456 33.65 -24.24 55.17
C GLY A 456 33.60 -25.25 56.30
N SER A 457 32.51 -26.01 56.43
CA SER A 457 32.45 -27.27 57.20
C SER A 457 31.08 -27.96 57.06
N SER A 458 31.07 -29.13 56.38
CA SER A 458 30.23 -30.35 56.53
C SER A 458 28.71 -30.22 56.89
N SER A 459 27.73 -31.00 56.43
CA SER A 459 27.67 -32.20 55.60
C SER A 459 26.20 -32.50 55.20
N ARG A 460 26.05 -33.09 54.00
CA ARG A 460 25.15 -34.20 53.59
C ARG A 460 23.62 -34.06 53.73
N VAL A 461 22.88 -33.88 52.62
CA VAL A 461 22.47 -34.90 51.60
C VAL A 461 21.42 -35.93 52.07
N GLY A 462 21.09 -36.04 53.36
CA GLY A 462 20.07 -37.00 53.85
C GLY A 462 18.60 -36.59 53.65
N VAL A 463 18.32 -35.31 53.38
CA VAL A 463 16.93 -34.77 53.42
C VAL A 463 16.28 -34.68 52.03
N LEU A 464 17.06 -34.70 50.95
CA LEU A 464 16.54 -34.47 49.60
C LEU A 464 15.81 -35.67 48.98
N VAL A 465 16.07 -36.89 49.47
CA VAL A 465 15.49 -38.12 48.89
C VAL A 465 14.02 -38.33 49.28
N LEU A 466 13.58 -37.77 50.41
CA LEU A 466 12.21 -37.90 50.91
C LEU A 466 11.21 -36.92 50.26
N LEU A 467 11.69 -35.83 49.67
CA LEU A 467 10.85 -34.78 49.05
C LEU A 467 10.48 -35.09 47.58
N CYS A 468 11.32 -35.82 46.86
CA CYS A 468 11.06 -36.16 45.44
C CYS A 468 9.89 -37.14 45.25
N LEU A 469 9.65 -38.04 46.22
CA LEU A 469 8.53 -39.00 46.17
C LEU A 469 7.16 -38.36 46.43
N ALA A 470 7.12 -37.23 47.15
CA ALA A 470 5.88 -36.51 47.44
C ALA A 470 5.43 -35.59 46.28
N PHE A 471 6.37 -35.11 45.45
CA PHE A 471 6.07 -34.12 44.40
C PHE A 471 5.48 -34.73 43.11
N GLY A 472 5.82 -35.99 42.79
CA GLY A 472 5.22 -36.70 41.64
C GLY A 472 3.73 -36.97 41.79
N LEU A 473 3.25 -37.14 43.04
CA LEU A 473 1.83 -37.33 43.34
C LEU A 473 1.02 -36.03 43.26
N PHE A 474 1.68 -34.88 43.41
CA PHE A 474 1.04 -33.55 43.39
C PHE A 474 0.79 -33.05 41.96
N ALA A 475 1.65 -33.42 41.00
CA ALA A 475 1.54 -33.00 39.60
C ALA A 475 0.38 -33.65 38.83
N PHE A 476 -0.12 -34.81 39.26
CA PHE A 476 -1.18 -35.54 38.55
C PHE A 476 -2.61 -35.11 38.95
N LEU A 477 -2.82 -34.59 40.16
CA LEU A 477 -4.17 -34.34 40.67
C LEU A 477 -4.81 -33.01 40.24
N HIS A 478 -4.12 -32.14 39.48
CA HIS A 478 -4.62 -30.80 39.14
C HIS A 478 -4.55 -30.36 37.67
N GLY A 479 -4.24 -31.25 36.72
CA GLY A 479 -4.21 -30.92 35.28
C GLY A 479 -5.59 -30.95 34.59
N ARG A 480 -6.39 -29.88 34.76
CA ARG A 480 -7.62 -29.63 33.98
C ARG A 480 -7.32 -29.27 32.52
N ASN A 481 -7.91 -30.02 31.57
CA ASN A 481 -8.78 -29.59 30.45
C ASN A 481 -8.51 -30.39 29.15
N SER A 482 -9.53 -31.13 28.72
CA SER A 482 -9.88 -31.64 27.37
C SER A 482 -8.75 -31.93 26.34
N PRO A 483 -8.83 -33.05 25.60
CA PRO A 483 -7.87 -33.36 24.53
C PRO A 483 -7.72 -32.26 23.46
N GLU A 484 -8.71 -31.37 23.32
CA GLU A 484 -8.67 -30.19 22.43
C GLU A 484 -7.67 -29.09 22.82
N LYS A 485 -7.17 -29.06 24.07
CA LYS A 485 -6.18 -28.04 24.52
C LYS A 485 -4.73 -28.54 24.54
N ALA A 486 -4.50 -29.84 24.37
CA ALA A 486 -3.16 -30.42 24.35
C ALA A 486 -2.40 -30.15 23.04
N SER A 487 -3.10 -29.82 21.95
CA SER A 487 -2.49 -29.47 20.66
C SER A 487 -1.97 -28.03 20.57
N ALA A 488 -2.24 -27.18 21.56
CA ALA A 488 -1.85 -25.76 21.57
C ALA A 488 -0.50 -25.46 22.25
N LEU A 489 0.23 -26.49 22.71
CA LEU A 489 1.56 -26.33 23.30
C LEU A 489 2.62 -26.67 22.26
N SER A 490 3.17 -25.64 21.63
CA SER A 490 4.33 -25.76 20.75
C SER A 490 5.56 -26.22 21.53
N THR A 491 6.34 -27.03 20.83
CA THR A 491 7.69 -27.52 21.12
C THR A 491 8.56 -26.55 21.92
N THR A 492 8.40 -26.57 23.24
CA THR A 492 9.46 -26.19 24.17
C THR A 492 9.85 -27.47 24.87
N THR A 493 11.07 -27.89 24.56
CA THR A 493 11.79 -29.00 25.16
C THR A 493 11.60 -28.94 26.67
N ILE A 494 10.67 -29.75 27.19
CA ILE A 494 10.72 -30.14 28.59
C ILE A 494 11.93 -31.07 28.65
N SER A 495 13.11 -30.49 28.86
CA SER A 495 14.29 -31.24 29.27
C SER A 495 13.99 -31.82 30.64
N THR A 496 13.39 -33.00 30.65
CA THR A 496 13.44 -33.89 31.81
C THR A 496 14.85 -34.44 31.93
N GLN A 497 15.84 -33.56 32.14
CA GLN A 497 17.07 -33.92 32.83
C GLN A 497 16.76 -33.97 34.33
N ILE A 498 15.89 -34.90 34.71
CA ILE A 498 15.98 -35.48 36.05
C ILE A 498 16.90 -36.67 35.85
N GLU A 499 18.18 -36.50 36.21
CA GLU A 499 19.12 -37.62 36.28
C GLU A 499 18.75 -38.54 37.46
N ILE A 500 17.73 -39.36 37.24
CA ILE A 500 17.38 -40.52 38.09
C ILE A 500 18.55 -41.53 38.24
N PRO A 501 19.58 -41.63 37.36
CA PRO A 501 20.73 -42.52 37.60
C PRO A 501 21.51 -42.22 38.89
N ALA A 502 21.44 -40.99 39.42
CA ALA A 502 22.13 -40.62 40.65
C ALA A 502 21.45 -41.17 41.92
N LEU A 503 20.12 -41.30 41.91
CA LEU A 503 19.32 -41.88 43.00
C LEU A 503 19.42 -43.41 43.03
N ILE A 504 19.57 -44.05 41.87
CA ILE A 504 19.67 -45.52 41.74
C ILE A 504 21.03 -46.05 42.25
N LYS A 505 22.11 -45.26 42.15
CA LYS A 505 23.39 -45.58 42.79
C LYS A 505 23.33 -45.58 44.33
N LEU A 506 22.33 -44.95 44.93
CA LEU A 506 22.14 -44.89 46.39
C LEU A 506 21.27 -46.02 46.94
N ILE A 507 20.44 -46.66 46.10
CA ILE A 507 19.57 -47.78 46.49
C ILE A 507 20.23 -49.14 46.18
N SER A 508 21.19 -49.19 45.26
CA SER A 508 21.89 -50.42 44.84
C SER A 508 23.01 -50.90 45.78
N ALA A 509 23.13 -50.34 46.98
CA ALA A 509 24.16 -50.73 47.96
C ALA A 509 23.69 -51.79 48.99
N ASP A 510 22.45 -52.28 48.91
CA ASP A 510 21.93 -53.30 49.83
C ASP A 510 21.36 -54.51 49.04
N GLU A 511 22.04 -55.65 49.12
CA GLU A 511 21.84 -56.86 48.30
C GLU A 511 20.46 -57.55 48.44
N LYS A 512 19.53 -57.01 49.25
CA LYS A 512 18.18 -57.58 49.46
C LYS A 512 17.03 -56.85 48.76
N GLY A 513 17.24 -55.67 48.16
CA GLY A 513 16.19 -54.85 47.52
C GLY A 513 16.19 -54.82 45.98
N ALA A 514 17.14 -55.50 45.33
CA ALA A 514 17.34 -55.44 43.88
C ALA A 514 16.11 -55.78 43.00
N PRO A 515 15.25 -56.77 43.32
CA PRO A 515 14.11 -57.10 42.46
C PRO A 515 12.94 -56.08 42.54
N GLU A 516 12.76 -55.38 43.66
CA GLU A 516 11.68 -54.38 43.82
C GLU A 516 12.04 -53.03 43.17
N ALA A 517 13.30 -52.61 43.23
CA ALA A 517 13.78 -51.40 42.56
C ALA A 517 13.70 -51.51 41.02
N ALA A 518 14.01 -52.68 40.45
CA ALA A 518 13.88 -52.93 39.01
C ALA A 518 12.41 -52.87 38.54
N HIS A 519 11.47 -53.34 39.37
CA HIS A 519 10.05 -53.30 39.07
C HIS A 519 9.47 -51.89 39.07
N LEU A 520 9.89 -51.04 40.02
CA LEU A 520 9.49 -49.63 40.09
C LEU A 520 10.01 -48.81 38.90
N ILE A 521 11.25 -49.04 38.47
CA ILE A 521 11.84 -48.39 37.28
C ILE A 521 11.09 -48.80 36.01
N ALA A 522 10.68 -50.07 35.90
CA ALA A 522 9.90 -50.56 34.75
C ALA A 522 8.51 -49.91 34.68
N LEU A 523 7.84 -49.72 35.84
CA LEU A 523 6.55 -49.04 35.92
C LEU A 523 6.65 -47.55 35.59
N GLU A 524 7.64 -46.84 36.14
CA GLU A 524 7.88 -45.42 35.84
C GLU A 524 8.14 -45.19 34.35
N ARG A 525 8.98 -46.04 33.75
CA ARG A 525 9.27 -46.01 32.31
C ARG A 525 8.01 -46.28 31.49
N GLY A 526 7.19 -47.25 31.90
CA GLY A 526 5.94 -47.58 31.23
C GLY A 526 4.93 -46.42 31.25
N PHE A 527 4.75 -45.76 32.39
CA PHE A 527 3.88 -44.58 32.49
C PHE A 527 4.40 -43.39 31.67
N SER A 528 5.71 -43.14 31.75
CA SER A 528 6.35 -42.07 30.97
C SER A 528 6.21 -42.30 29.47
N GLU A 529 6.35 -43.55 29.02
CA GLU A 529 6.15 -43.95 27.63
C GLU A 529 4.69 -43.79 27.20
N ALA A 530 3.71 -44.20 28.00
CA ALA A 530 2.29 -44.03 27.68
C ALA A 530 1.87 -42.55 27.60
N ILE A 531 2.40 -41.70 28.48
CA ILE A 531 2.17 -40.24 28.46
C ILE A 531 2.84 -39.62 27.22
N GLY A 532 4.09 -39.99 26.93
CA GLY A 532 4.80 -39.55 25.72
C GLY A 532 4.07 -39.95 24.43
N LEU A 533 3.51 -41.15 24.38
CA LEU A 533 2.70 -41.61 23.24
C LEU A 533 1.39 -40.80 23.10
N ARG A 534 0.78 -40.32 24.19
CA ARG A 534 -0.41 -39.44 24.13
C ARG A 534 -0.04 -38.03 23.66
N THR A 535 1.07 -37.46 24.15
CA THR A 535 1.54 -36.14 23.68
C THR A 535 1.95 -36.17 22.21
N ASP A 536 2.47 -37.31 21.74
CA ASP A 536 2.79 -37.56 20.33
C ASP A 536 1.56 -37.85 19.44
N GLY A 537 0.33 -37.85 19.98
CA GLY A 537 -0.89 -38.20 19.25
C GLY A 537 -1.04 -39.69 18.88
N LYS A 538 -0.20 -40.59 19.39
CA LYS A 538 -0.24 -42.04 19.12
C LYS A 538 -1.21 -42.76 20.07
N TYR A 539 -2.48 -42.34 20.07
CA TYR A 539 -3.48 -42.75 21.07
C TYR A 539 -3.73 -44.26 21.16
N LEU A 540 -3.68 -44.99 20.05
CA LEU A 540 -3.88 -46.45 20.08
C LEU A 540 -2.72 -47.19 20.76
N LYS A 541 -1.48 -46.69 20.59
CA LYS A 541 -0.30 -47.22 21.28
C LYS A 541 -0.29 -46.81 22.76
N ALA A 542 -0.68 -45.57 23.05
CA ALA A 542 -0.85 -45.09 24.43
C ALA A 542 -1.89 -45.92 25.19
N LEU A 543 -3.01 -46.26 24.55
CA LEU A 543 -4.05 -47.12 25.12
C LEU A 543 -3.54 -48.54 25.38
N GLN A 544 -2.81 -49.14 24.43
CA GLN A 544 -2.22 -50.47 24.60
C GLN A 544 -1.18 -50.51 25.73
N GLN A 545 -0.32 -49.49 25.81
CA GLN A 545 0.70 -49.37 26.86
C GLN A 545 0.07 -49.12 28.22
N MET A 546 -0.99 -48.30 28.31
CA MET A 546 -1.67 -48.06 29.58
C MET A 546 -2.47 -49.30 30.05
N LYS A 547 -3.02 -50.09 29.11
CA LYS A 547 -3.69 -51.36 29.42
C LYS A 547 -2.72 -52.44 29.90
N SER A 548 -1.51 -52.52 29.36
CA SER A 548 -0.51 -53.50 29.81
C SER A 548 -0.01 -53.23 31.23
N LEU A 549 -0.04 -51.96 31.68
CA LEU A 549 0.29 -51.55 33.05
C LEU A 549 -0.82 -51.88 34.07
N ARG A 550 -2.04 -52.20 33.61
CA ARG A 550 -3.18 -52.56 34.45
C ARG A 550 -2.96 -53.89 35.20
N ASP A 551 -2.16 -54.79 34.62
CA ASP A 551 -1.90 -56.12 35.17
C ASP A 551 -0.82 -56.12 36.27
N ALA A 552 -0.23 -54.97 36.59
CA ALA A 552 0.71 -54.81 37.68
C ALA A 552 -0.01 -54.66 39.04
N ARG A 553 0.60 -55.14 40.14
CA ARG A 553 0.07 -55.00 41.52
C ARG A 553 0.12 -53.54 41.98
N LEU A 554 -0.83 -52.72 41.52
CA LEU A 554 -0.93 -51.29 41.81
C LEU A 554 -2.02 -50.96 42.85
N PRO A 555 -1.91 -49.84 43.59
CA PRO A 555 -2.96 -49.35 44.48
C PRO A 555 -4.26 -49.01 43.71
N ALA A 556 -5.41 -49.14 44.38
CA ALA A 556 -6.72 -48.89 43.77
C ALA A 556 -6.89 -47.46 43.18
N THR A 557 -6.21 -46.47 43.76
CA THR A 557 -6.20 -45.09 43.26
C THR A 557 -5.48 -44.96 41.92
N SER A 558 -4.39 -45.70 41.71
CA SER A 558 -3.64 -45.74 40.45
C SER A 558 -4.42 -46.49 39.36
N LEU A 559 -5.13 -47.56 39.71
CA LEU A 559 -6.02 -48.29 38.78
C LEU A 559 -7.19 -47.41 38.30
N GLY A 560 -7.79 -46.62 39.20
CA GLY A 560 -8.85 -45.68 38.83
C GLY A 560 -8.38 -44.56 37.89
N ALA A 561 -7.12 -44.13 37.99
CA ALA A 561 -6.53 -43.17 37.06
C ALA A 561 -6.27 -43.77 35.68
N ILE A 562 -5.79 -45.03 35.63
CA ILE A 562 -5.61 -45.81 34.39
C ILE A 562 -6.94 -46.00 33.66
N ASP A 563 -8.00 -46.41 34.37
CA ASP A 563 -9.31 -46.66 33.76
C ASP A 563 -9.92 -45.37 33.17
N ARG A 564 -9.77 -44.22 33.85
CA ARG A 564 -10.21 -42.91 33.32
C ARG A 564 -9.44 -42.52 32.06
N PHE A 565 -8.12 -42.70 32.06
CA PHE A 565 -7.27 -42.41 30.90
C PHE A 565 -7.64 -43.28 29.69
N CYS A 566 -7.88 -44.58 29.91
CA CYS A 566 -8.30 -45.49 28.85
C CYS A 566 -9.69 -45.11 28.30
N GLY A 567 -10.65 -44.79 29.17
CA GLY A 567 -12.00 -44.38 28.75
C GLY A 567 -12.02 -43.13 27.88
N GLU A 568 -11.25 -42.09 28.23
CA GLU A 568 -11.14 -40.87 27.40
C GLU A 568 -10.64 -41.15 25.98
N LEU A 569 -9.67 -42.06 25.82
CA LEU A 569 -9.11 -42.40 24.51
C LEU A 569 -10.05 -43.33 23.71
N GLU A 570 -10.77 -44.23 24.39
CA GLU A 570 -11.78 -45.09 23.77
C GLU A 570 -12.94 -44.26 23.22
N ASP A 571 -13.49 -43.33 24.01
CA ASP A 571 -14.55 -42.41 23.59
C ASP A 571 -14.11 -41.56 22.37
N TYR A 572 -12.86 -41.09 22.36
CA TYR A 572 -12.31 -40.34 21.23
C TYR A 572 -12.27 -41.18 19.94
N LEU A 573 -11.82 -42.43 20.02
CA LEU A 573 -11.72 -43.34 18.88
C LEU A 573 -13.09 -43.79 18.38
N GLU A 574 -14.04 -44.08 19.27
CA GLU A 574 -15.40 -44.51 18.93
C GLU A 574 -16.18 -43.39 18.23
N ASN A 575 -16.09 -42.15 18.73
CA ASN A 575 -16.72 -41.00 18.09
C ASN A 575 -16.14 -40.72 16.69
N ALA A 576 -14.82 -40.86 16.51
CA ALA A 576 -14.19 -40.74 15.20
C ALA A 576 -14.67 -41.83 14.23
N GLN A 577 -14.83 -43.07 14.70
CA GLN A 577 -15.35 -44.17 13.91
C GLN A 577 -16.82 -43.95 13.49
N GLY A 578 -17.66 -43.48 14.41
CA GLY A 578 -19.07 -43.16 14.11
C GLY A 578 -19.24 -42.09 13.04
N LEU A 579 -18.39 -41.05 13.03
CA LEU A 579 -18.39 -40.03 11.96
C LEU A 579 -17.94 -40.61 10.62
N HIS A 580 -16.94 -41.48 10.61
CA HIS A 580 -16.45 -42.13 9.40
C HIS A 580 -17.52 -43.03 8.76
N GLU A 581 -18.23 -43.83 9.56
CA GLU A 581 -19.29 -44.72 9.08
C GLU A 581 -20.47 -43.93 8.48
N ARG A 582 -20.84 -42.79 9.09
CA ARG A 582 -21.85 -41.88 8.53
C ARG A 582 -21.42 -41.27 7.20
N SER A 583 -20.16 -40.86 7.07
CA SER A 583 -19.61 -40.36 5.81
C SER A 583 -19.68 -41.43 4.70
N LEU A 584 -19.27 -42.66 5.00
CA LEU A 584 -19.38 -43.79 4.06
C LEU A 584 -20.83 -44.08 3.66
N GLY A 585 -21.77 -43.94 4.60
CA GLY A 585 -23.20 -44.03 4.33
C GLY A 585 -23.69 -43.01 3.31
N LEU A 586 -23.31 -41.74 3.46
CA LEU A 586 -23.66 -40.67 2.51
C LEU A 586 -23.01 -40.87 1.13
N LYS A 587 -21.76 -41.34 1.08
CA LYS A 587 -21.08 -41.66 -0.19
C LYS A 587 -21.82 -42.78 -0.96
N LYS A 588 -22.30 -43.81 -0.26
CA LYS A 588 -23.11 -44.89 -0.86
C LYS A 588 -24.48 -44.43 -1.35
N GLN A 589 -25.02 -43.35 -0.80
CA GLN A 589 -26.29 -42.74 -1.22
C GLN A 589 -26.12 -41.74 -2.38
N GLY A 590 -24.91 -41.53 -2.89
CA GLY A 590 -24.63 -40.58 -3.98
C GLY A 590 -24.49 -39.12 -3.53
N ASN A 591 -24.55 -38.84 -2.23
CA ASN A 591 -24.36 -37.47 -1.69
C ASN A 591 -22.87 -37.21 -1.41
N GLN A 592 -22.14 -36.82 -2.45
CA GLN A 592 -20.69 -36.57 -2.38
C GLN A 592 -20.34 -35.35 -1.51
N GLU A 593 -21.07 -34.23 -1.63
CA GLU A 593 -20.84 -33.01 -0.83
C GLU A 593 -21.07 -33.26 0.66
N GLY A 594 -22.15 -33.96 1.01
CA GLY A 594 -22.45 -34.35 2.39
C GLY A 594 -21.40 -35.31 2.96
N SER A 595 -20.92 -36.26 2.16
CA SER A 595 -19.82 -37.15 2.55
C SER A 595 -18.53 -36.37 2.82
N LEU A 596 -18.16 -35.44 1.93
CA LEU A 596 -16.95 -34.62 2.07
C LEU A 596 -17.02 -33.72 3.30
N SER A 597 -18.17 -33.09 3.56
CA SER A 597 -18.40 -32.28 4.76
C SER A 597 -18.14 -33.05 6.06
N LEU A 598 -18.63 -34.28 6.17
CA LEU A 598 -18.37 -35.15 7.33
C LEU A 598 -16.89 -35.60 7.42
N GLN A 599 -16.21 -35.82 6.30
CA GLN A 599 -14.77 -36.13 6.29
C GLN A 599 -13.94 -34.94 6.78
N LEU A 600 -14.25 -33.72 6.32
CA LEU A 600 -13.59 -32.50 6.79
C LEU A 600 -13.84 -32.27 8.28
N GLN A 601 -15.06 -32.54 8.76
CA GLN A 601 -15.38 -32.48 10.19
C GLN A 601 -14.57 -33.50 11.01
N LEU A 602 -14.41 -34.72 10.50
CA LEU A 602 -13.63 -35.78 11.12
C LEU A 602 -12.14 -35.40 11.21
N VAL A 603 -11.57 -34.80 10.17
CA VAL A 603 -10.19 -34.29 10.16
C VAL A 603 -10.00 -33.15 11.18
N ARG A 604 -10.94 -32.21 11.26
CA ARG A 604 -10.85 -31.06 12.17
C ARG A 604 -11.00 -31.46 13.65
N LYS A 605 -11.91 -32.39 13.97
CA LYS A 605 -12.21 -32.78 15.36
C LYS A 605 -11.34 -33.93 15.87
N TYR A 606 -10.93 -34.84 14.99
CA TYR A 606 -10.21 -36.06 15.36
C TYR A 606 -8.92 -36.28 14.55
N PRO A 607 -7.99 -35.29 14.48
CA PRO A 607 -6.84 -35.32 13.57
C PRO A 607 -5.88 -36.49 13.81
N HIS A 608 -5.79 -36.99 15.06
CA HIS A 608 -4.91 -38.09 15.44
C HIS A 608 -5.60 -39.47 15.39
N SER A 609 -6.82 -39.54 14.86
CA SER A 609 -7.49 -40.83 14.67
C SER A 609 -6.75 -41.69 13.65
N PRO A 610 -6.59 -43.01 13.88
CA PRO A 610 -6.04 -43.94 12.90
C PRO A 610 -6.78 -43.92 11.56
N ILE A 611 -8.06 -43.52 11.56
CA ILE A 611 -8.87 -43.37 10.36
C ILE A 611 -8.34 -42.20 9.51
N VAL A 612 -8.05 -41.05 10.13
CA VAL A 612 -7.51 -39.87 9.44
C VAL A 612 -6.17 -40.19 8.78
N THR A 613 -5.28 -40.88 9.49
CA THR A 613 -3.94 -41.27 8.97
C THR A 613 -3.98 -42.18 7.74
N ARG A 614 -5.11 -42.82 7.45
CA ARG A 614 -5.29 -43.72 6.29
C ARG A 614 -6.27 -43.17 5.27
N MET A 615 -6.92 -42.05 5.56
CA MET A 615 -7.95 -41.46 4.72
C MET A 615 -7.31 -40.54 3.69
N LYS A 616 -7.88 -40.54 2.48
CA LYS A 616 -7.59 -39.53 1.46
C LYS A 616 -8.85 -38.70 1.22
N LEU A 617 -8.70 -37.38 1.25
CA LEU A 617 -9.77 -36.43 0.93
C LEU A 617 -9.85 -36.29 -0.59
N GLU A 618 -11.05 -36.45 -1.12
CA GLU A 618 -11.36 -36.25 -2.53
C GLU A 618 -11.94 -34.85 -2.70
N LEU A 619 -11.13 -33.91 -3.19
CA LEU A 619 -11.53 -32.50 -3.35
C LEU A 619 -11.82 -32.19 -4.83
N PRO A 620 -12.94 -31.50 -5.13
CA PRO A 620 -13.21 -30.96 -6.46
C PRO A 620 -12.15 -29.96 -6.88
N LEU A 621 -11.76 -30.00 -8.15
CA LEU A 621 -10.70 -29.22 -8.75
C LEU A 621 -11.20 -28.48 -10.00
N GLU A 622 -11.06 -27.15 -10.00
CA GLU A 622 -11.30 -26.31 -11.16
C GLU A 622 -9.98 -25.71 -11.67
N LEU A 623 -9.71 -25.89 -12.96
CA LEU A 623 -8.48 -25.46 -13.61
C LEU A 623 -8.75 -24.54 -14.80
N THR A 624 -8.30 -23.29 -14.66
CA THR A 624 -8.28 -22.30 -15.73
C THR A 624 -6.84 -21.83 -15.93
N PRO A 625 -6.15 -22.24 -17.00
CA PRO A 625 -6.66 -22.97 -18.15
C PRO A 625 -6.57 -24.51 -18.00
N ARG A 626 -7.39 -25.25 -18.77
CA ARG A 626 -7.69 -26.69 -18.61
C ARG A 626 -6.52 -27.69 -18.75
N HIS A 627 -5.32 -27.23 -19.11
CA HIS A 627 -4.14 -28.09 -19.38
C HIS A 627 -2.95 -27.79 -18.43
N ALA A 628 -3.21 -27.24 -17.26
CA ALA A 628 -2.18 -27.06 -16.24
C ALA A 628 -1.75 -28.42 -15.66
N ILE A 629 -0.43 -28.60 -15.50
CA ILE A 629 0.16 -29.71 -14.77
C ILE A 629 -0.01 -29.41 -13.29
N ILE A 630 -0.63 -30.33 -12.55
CA ILE A 630 -0.68 -30.24 -11.08
C ILE A 630 0.41 -31.12 -10.50
N SER A 631 1.11 -30.59 -9.49
CA SER A 631 1.94 -31.41 -8.61
C SER A 631 1.55 -31.22 -7.15
N ILE A 632 1.65 -32.30 -6.38
CA ILE A 632 1.53 -32.31 -4.91
C ILE A 632 2.92 -32.61 -4.37
N ASP A 633 3.46 -31.70 -3.56
CA ASP A 633 4.82 -31.79 -3.00
C ASP A 633 5.89 -32.14 -4.06
N GLY A 634 5.75 -31.55 -5.25
CA GLY A 634 6.65 -31.75 -6.39
C GLY A 634 6.40 -33.01 -7.22
N LYS A 635 5.44 -33.88 -6.85
CA LYS A 635 5.07 -35.06 -7.65
C LYS A 635 3.88 -34.76 -8.55
N ILE A 636 4.05 -34.95 -9.86
CA ILE A 636 3.01 -34.71 -10.87
C ILE A 636 1.85 -35.69 -10.66
N VAL A 637 0.62 -35.17 -10.62
CA VAL A 637 -0.61 -35.96 -10.51
C VAL A 637 -1.27 -36.06 -11.89
N PRO A 638 -1.49 -37.26 -12.43
CA PRO A 638 -2.23 -37.43 -13.67
C PRO A 638 -3.71 -37.11 -13.46
N LEU A 639 -4.23 -36.14 -14.21
CA LEU A 639 -5.66 -35.79 -14.21
C LEU A 639 -6.41 -36.65 -15.25
N PRO A 640 -7.67 -37.03 -14.99
CA PRO A 640 -8.48 -37.77 -15.96
C PRO A 640 -8.66 -36.97 -17.25
N LYS A 641 -8.57 -37.65 -18.41
CA LYS A 641 -8.67 -37.01 -19.74
C LYS A 641 -10.12 -36.61 -20.05
N ARG A 642 -10.28 -35.36 -20.51
CA ARG A 642 -11.40 -34.74 -21.27
C ARG A 642 -12.77 -35.46 -21.15
N GLY A 643 -13.68 -34.90 -20.36
CA GLY A 643 -15.11 -35.23 -20.43
C GLY A 643 -15.86 -35.27 -19.10
N ASP A 644 -15.15 -35.44 -17.97
CA ASP A 644 -15.79 -35.40 -16.66
C ASP A 644 -15.91 -33.94 -16.15
N PRO A 645 -17.11 -33.48 -15.78
CA PRO A 645 -17.34 -32.13 -15.28
C PRO A 645 -16.78 -31.89 -13.86
N GLU A 646 -16.24 -32.92 -13.19
CA GLU A 646 -15.70 -32.84 -11.83
C GLU A 646 -14.34 -33.56 -11.76
N ALA A 647 -13.27 -32.90 -12.19
CA ALA A 647 -11.93 -33.37 -11.87
C ALA A 647 -11.78 -33.30 -10.34
N SER A 648 -11.36 -34.39 -9.68
CA SER A 648 -11.07 -34.40 -8.25
C SER A 648 -9.60 -34.76 -8.01
N ILE A 649 -9.05 -34.27 -6.90
CA ILE A 649 -7.69 -34.60 -6.47
C ILE A 649 -7.74 -35.27 -5.09
N LEU A 650 -6.93 -36.32 -4.93
CA LEU A 650 -6.82 -37.07 -3.69
C LEU A 650 -5.67 -36.52 -2.84
N LEU A 651 -6.00 -35.93 -1.70
CA LEU A 651 -5.02 -35.39 -0.75
C LEU A 651 -4.98 -36.24 0.53
N PRO A 652 -3.82 -36.36 1.19
CA PRO A 652 -3.77 -36.98 2.51
C PRO A 652 -4.57 -36.14 3.52
N ALA A 653 -5.26 -36.82 4.44
CA ALA A 653 -6.11 -36.18 5.44
C ALA A 653 -5.37 -35.83 6.74
N ASP A 654 -4.10 -36.23 6.88
CA ASP A 654 -3.33 -36.20 8.12
C ASP A 654 -2.09 -35.29 8.08
N GLN A 655 -1.69 -34.82 6.90
CA GLN A 655 -0.51 -33.97 6.72
C GLN A 655 -0.77 -32.85 5.70
N PRO A 656 -0.20 -31.65 5.91
CA PRO A 656 -0.30 -30.57 4.95
C PRO A 656 0.45 -30.90 3.67
N VAL A 657 -0.06 -30.37 2.57
CA VAL A 657 0.51 -30.58 1.23
C VAL A 657 0.58 -29.28 0.45
N LEU A 658 1.66 -29.10 -0.28
CA LEU A 658 1.81 -28.01 -1.23
C LEU A 658 1.30 -28.45 -2.59
N ILE A 659 0.23 -27.81 -3.05
CA ILE A 659 -0.37 -28.07 -4.37
C ILE A 659 0.10 -26.97 -5.29
N SER A 660 0.77 -27.32 -6.38
CA SER A 660 1.16 -26.35 -7.40
C SER A 660 0.51 -26.66 -8.73
N ALA A 661 0.10 -25.62 -9.44
CA ALA A 661 -0.38 -25.69 -10.80
C ALA A 661 0.56 -24.88 -11.71
N GLN A 662 1.07 -25.55 -12.74
CA GLN A 662 2.04 -24.99 -13.67
C GLN A 662 1.58 -25.20 -15.10
N ARG A 663 1.74 -24.17 -15.93
CA ARG A 663 1.60 -24.28 -17.38
C ARG A 663 2.63 -23.37 -18.03
N ARG A 664 3.30 -23.85 -19.08
CA ARG A 664 4.28 -23.05 -19.83
C ARG A 664 3.63 -21.76 -20.34
N GLY A 665 4.30 -20.62 -20.09
CA GLY A 665 3.79 -19.29 -20.44
C GLY A 665 2.70 -18.76 -19.52
N TYR A 666 2.45 -19.39 -18.38
CA TYR A 666 1.55 -18.89 -17.33
C TYR A 666 2.32 -18.76 -16.01
N GLN A 667 1.87 -17.85 -15.16
CA GLN A 667 2.37 -17.70 -13.81
C GLN A 667 1.98 -18.94 -13.00
N SER A 668 2.97 -19.58 -12.41
CA SER A 668 2.74 -20.72 -11.53
C SER A 668 2.01 -20.27 -10.28
N ARG A 669 1.03 -21.04 -9.82
CA ARG A 669 0.36 -20.81 -8.54
C ARG A 669 0.55 -21.98 -7.61
N MET A 670 0.65 -21.67 -6.33
CA MET A 670 0.80 -22.63 -5.27
C MET A 670 -0.25 -22.38 -4.21
N ILE A 671 -0.83 -23.44 -3.69
CA ILE A 671 -1.78 -23.43 -2.58
C ILE A 671 -1.21 -24.34 -1.51
N TRP A 672 -0.95 -23.77 -0.33
CA TRP A 672 -0.67 -24.56 0.87
C TRP A 672 -1.99 -25.09 1.42
N HIS A 673 -2.20 -26.40 1.37
CA HIS A 673 -3.41 -27.03 1.88
C HIS A 673 -3.14 -27.67 3.24
N GLU A 674 -3.73 -27.08 4.28
CA GLU A 674 -3.85 -27.72 5.59
C GLU A 674 -5.02 -28.71 5.59
N PRO A 675 -4.89 -29.91 6.17
CA PRO A 675 -5.96 -30.90 6.18
C PRO A 675 -7.25 -30.35 6.78
N GLY A 676 -8.35 -30.45 6.01
CA GLY A 676 -9.65 -29.95 6.46
C GLY A 676 -9.93 -28.47 6.19
N SER A 677 -9.00 -27.70 5.60
CA SER A 677 -9.16 -26.26 5.36
C SER A 677 -10.05 -25.92 4.17
N LEU A 678 -9.83 -26.59 3.02
CA LEU A 678 -10.51 -26.33 1.75
C LEU A 678 -11.60 -27.37 1.45
N THR A 679 -12.70 -26.90 0.85
CA THR A 679 -13.79 -27.75 0.33
C THR A 679 -13.68 -27.98 -1.18
N ARG A 680 -12.92 -27.13 -1.89
CA ARG A 680 -12.61 -27.21 -3.32
C ARG A 680 -11.28 -26.53 -3.61
N ILE A 681 -10.64 -26.87 -4.72
CA ILE A 681 -9.38 -26.28 -5.17
C ILE A 681 -9.63 -25.61 -6.51
N GLN A 682 -9.32 -24.31 -6.62
CA GLN A 682 -9.48 -23.55 -7.85
C GLN A 682 -8.14 -22.91 -8.23
N PHE A 683 -7.62 -23.23 -9.41
CA PHE A 683 -6.47 -22.53 -9.98
C PHE A 683 -6.89 -21.71 -11.19
N HIS A 684 -6.74 -20.40 -11.06
CA HIS A 684 -6.81 -19.44 -12.16
C HIS A 684 -5.38 -18.93 -12.41
N LEU A 685 -4.71 -19.46 -13.43
CA LEU A 685 -3.35 -19.09 -13.80
C LEU A 685 -3.37 -17.86 -14.71
N SER A 686 -2.58 -16.85 -14.36
CA SER A 686 -2.38 -15.65 -15.18
C SER A 686 -1.45 -15.98 -16.36
N ARG A 687 -1.85 -15.64 -17.59
CA ARG A 687 -1.00 -15.75 -18.77
C ARG A 687 0.12 -14.72 -18.65
N LEU A 688 1.37 -15.13 -18.85
CA LEU A 688 2.49 -14.19 -18.89
C LEU A 688 2.68 -13.67 -20.32
N PRO A 689 3.06 -12.40 -20.49
CA PRO A 689 3.42 -11.88 -21.81
C PRO A 689 4.62 -12.67 -22.32
N ASN A 690 4.60 -13.00 -23.62
CA ASN A 690 5.75 -13.63 -24.25
C ASN A 690 6.92 -12.64 -24.30
N ARG A 691 6.63 -11.35 -24.47
CA ARG A 691 7.61 -10.26 -24.47
C ARG A 691 7.01 -8.98 -23.89
N VAL A 692 7.88 -8.18 -23.29
CA VAL A 692 7.58 -6.82 -22.81
C VAL A 692 8.62 -5.88 -23.40
N VAL A 693 8.15 -4.79 -23.99
CA VAL A 693 8.96 -3.66 -24.43
C VAL A 693 8.58 -2.49 -23.54
N GLY A 694 9.51 -2.05 -22.70
CA GLY A 694 9.28 -0.98 -21.74
C GLY A 694 9.22 0.39 -22.41
N GLY A 695 8.39 1.26 -21.86
CA GLY A 695 8.30 2.67 -22.24
C GLY A 695 8.02 3.54 -21.02
N ASP A 696 8.38 4.82 -21.13
CA ASP A 696 8.21 5.79 -20.03
C ASP A 696 6.84 6.47 -20.06
N THR A 697 6.08 6.30 -21.16
CA THR A 697 4.88 7.05 -21.49
C THR A 697 3.73 6.11 -21.88
N PRO A 698 2.49 6.33 -21.38
CA PRO A 698 1.32 5.51 -21.70
C PRO A 698 1.16 5.29 -23.20
N VAL A 699 0.90 4.05 -23.61
CA VAL A 699 0.73 3.70 -25.02
C VAL A 699 -0.73 3.88 -25.42
N GLU A 700 -1.04 4.91 -26.21
CA GLU A 700 -2.43 5.21 -26.60
C GLU A 700 -2.90 4.41 -27.82
N THR A 701 -2.00 4.07 -28.74
CA THR A 701 -2.38 3.34 -29.97
C THR A 701 -1.26 2.43 -30.42
N THR A 702 -1.62 1.24 -30.89
CA THR A 702 -0.72 0.29 -31.53
C THR A 702 -1.26 -0.14 -32.88
N ILE A 703 -0.41 -0.12 -33.91
CA ILE A 703 -0.75 -0.49 -35.28
C ILE A 703 0.27 -1.51 -35.76
N SER A 704 -0.20 -2.62 -36.33
CA SER A 704 0.71 -3.57 -36.97
C SER A 704 0.81 -3.32 -38.47
N THR A 705 2.04 -3.29 -38.98
CA THR A 705 2.36 -3.26 -40.42
C THR A 705 2.69 -4.68 -40.89
N ALA A 706 1.67 -5.52 -41.07
CA ALA A 706 1.77 -6.84 -41.71
C ALA A 706 2.94 -7.75 -41.24
N GLY A 707 3.27 -7.70 -39.94
CA GLY A 707 4.28 -8.56 -39.31
C GLY A 707 5.74 -8.12 -39.46
N THR A 708 6.04 -6.98 -40.10
CA THR A 708 7.42 -6.45 -40.20
C THR A 708 7.77 -5.49 -39.06
N ALA A 709 6.81 -4.68 -38.62
CA ALA A 709 6.97 -3.73 -37.52
C ALA A 709 5.62 -3.45 -36.82
N VAL A 710 5.71 -2.96 -35.59
CA VAL A 710 4.60 -2.43 -34.80
C VAL A 710 4.85 -0.96 -34.57
N ILE A 711 3.90 -0.13 -34.98
CA ILE A 711 3.93 1.30 -34.74
C ILE A 711 3.19 1.58 -33.45
N VAL A 712 3.90 2.16 -32.50
CA VAL A 712 3.41 2.55 -31.17
C VAL A 712 3.29 4.07 -31.15
N ILE A 713 2.13 4.56 -30.76
CA ILE A 713 1.88 5.98 -30.52
C ILE A 713 1.63 6.15 -29.02
N ASP A 714 2.47 6.95 -28.38
CA ASP A 714 2.32 7.27 -26.95
C ASP A 714 1.53 8.56 -26.71
N ARG A 715 1.17 8.79 -25.44
CA ARG A 715 0.44 9.99 -25.00
C ARG A 715 1.17 11.30 -25.30
N ASP A 716 2.49 11.26 -25.43
CA ASP A 716 3.34 12.40 -25.75
C ASP A 716 3.40 12.72 -27.25
N SER A 717 2.59 12.03 -28.07
CA SER A 717 2.57 12.14 -29.52
C SER A 717 3.89 11.70 -30.18
N ARG A 718 4.61 10.78 -29.55
CA ARG A 718 5.76 10.10 -30.16
C ARG A 718 5.29 8.83 -30.85
N LEU A 719 5.75 8.66 -32.09
CA LEU A 719 5.54 7.48 -32.91
C LEU A 719 6.84 6.70 -32.98
N ARG A 720 6.80 5.42 -32.62
CA ARG A 720 7.93 4.50 -32.69
C ARG A 720 7.56 3.31 -33.54
N SER A 721 8.38 2.98 -34.54
CA SER A 721 8.29 1.70 -35.24
C SER A 721 9.23 0.71 -34.56
N ILE A 722 8.67 -0.39 -34.05
CA ILE A 722 9.36 -1.37 -33.23
C ILE A 722 9.25 -2.73 -33.91
N SER A 723 10.36 -3.44 -34.03
CA SER A 723 10.33 -4.85 -34.42
C SER A 723 9.70 -5.69 -33.31
N PRO A 724 8.57 -6.39 -33.54
CA PRO A 724 8.01 -7.32 -32.57
C PRO A 724 8.97 -8.49 -32.28
N VAL A 725 9.97 -8.71 -33.16
CA VAL A 725 10.93 -9.81 -33.07
C VAL A 725 12.21 -9.44 -32.32
N THR A 726 12.80 -8.26 -32.54
CA THR A 726 14.14 -7.92 -31.99
C THR A 726 14.12 -6.91 -30.85
N LYS A 727 12.97 -6.26 -30.58
CA LYS A 727 12.84 -5.06 -29.71
C LYS A 727 13.57 -3.82 -30.26
N GLU A 728 14.14 -3.89 -31.45
CA GLU A 728 14.82 -2.75 -32.04
C GLU A 728 13.78 -1.73 -32.51
N VAL A 729 13.99 -0.48 -32.10
CA VAL A 729 13.26 0.66 -32.66
C VAL A 729 13.89 0.95 -34.02
N HIS A 730 13.14 0.77 -35.10
CA HIS A 730 13.59 1.06 -36.46
C HIS A 730 13.71 2.57 -36.68
N TRP A 731 12.73 3.32 -36.20
CA TRP A 731 12.72 4.78 -36.23
C TRP A 731 11.78 5.32 -35.15
N GLU A 732 12.00 6.58 -34.80
CA GLU A 732 11.19 7.34 -33.86
C GLU A 732 10.97 8.74 -34.40
N VAL A 733 9.71 9.21 -34.35
CA VAL A 733 9.31 10.54 -34.77
C VAL A 733 8.33 11.12 -33.76
N THR A 734 8.61 12.34 -33.31
CA THR A 734 7.68 13.10 -32.46
C THR A 734 6.86 14.03 -33.34
N ALA A 735 5.55 13.79 -33.43
CA ALA A 735 4.65 14.63 -34.19
C ALA A 735 4.05 15.72 -33.28
N ARG A 736 4.76 16.86 -33.13
CA ARG A 736 4.26 18.05 -32.41
C ARG A 736 4.29 19.36 -33.23
N PRO A 737 3.74 19.43 -34.47
CA PRO A 737 3.74 20.70 -35.20
C PRO A 737 2.69 21.71 -34.70
N SER A 738 1.57 21.27 -34.09
CA SER A 738 0.45 22.17 -33.78
C SER A 738 -0.64 21.65 -32.81
N GLY A 739 -0.35 20.68 -31.94
CA GLY A 739 -1.29 20.14 -30.94
C GLY A 739 -1.22 18.62 -30.82
N ASP A 740 -1.93 18.05 -29.85
CA ASP A 740 -1.87 16.61 -29.54
C ASP A 740 -2.45 15.75 -30.67
N LEU A 741 -1.87 14.58 -30.89
CA LEU A 741 -2.45 13.56 -31.77
C LEU A 741 -3.80 13.09 -31.22
N VAL A 742 -4.73 12.81 -32.14
CA VAL A 742 -6.00 12.17 -31.79
C VAL A 742 -5.80 10.68 -31.53
N ASP A 743 -6.70 10.07 -30.77
CA ASP A 743 -6.70 8.62 -30.57
C ASP A 743 -6.79 7.88 -31.92
N GLY A 744 -5.83 6.98 -32.14
CA GLY A 744 -5.74 6.14 -33.33
C GLY A 744 -4.95 6.75 -34.49
N ALA A 745 -4.48 5.88 -35.39
CA ALA A 745 -4.02 6.28 -36.72
C ALA A 745 -4.57 5.35 -37.79
N LEU A 746 -4.62 5.87 -39.01
CA LEU A 746 -5.10 5.13 -40.17
C LEU A 746 -3.91 4.55 -40.93
N LEU A 747 -3.79 3.23 -40.93
CA LEU A 747 -2.81 2.53 -41.76
C LEU A 747 -3.26 2.52 -43.23
N LEU A 748 -2.40 3.03 -44.10
CA LEU A 748 -2.44 2.88 -45.55
C LEU A 748 -1.36 1.87 -45.96
N GLU A 749 -1.26 1.52 -47.25
CA GLU A 749 -0.38 0.42 -47.71
C GLU A 749 1.07 0.56 -47.19
N ASP A 750 1.72 1.69 -47.47
CA ASP A 750 3.12 1.96 -47.07
C ASP A 750 3.26 3.23 -46.19
N SER A 751 2.17 3.70 -45.60
CA SER A 751 2.15 4.94 -44.82
C SER A 751 1.08 4.92 -43.74
N ILE A 752 1.27 5.71 -42.69
CA ILE A 752 0.25 5.97 -41.67
C ILE A 752 -0.22 7.41 -41.79
N LEU A 753 -1.52 7.61 -41.64
CA LEU A 753 -2.11 8.94 -41.50
C LEU A 753 -2.50 9.16 -40.04
N VAL A 754 -1.85 10.13 -39.40
CA VAL A 754 -2.23 10.64 -38.08
C VAL A 754 -2.86 12.01 -38.21
N ALA A 755 -3.74 12.34 -37.26
CA ALA A 755 -4.38 13.65 -37.18
C ALA A 755 -4.09 14.29 -35.82
N THR A 756 -3.91 15.61 -35.79
CA THR A 756 -3.88 16.39 -34.55
C THR A 756 -5.26 16.91 -34.20
N SER A 757 -5.49 17.20 -32.92
CA SER A 757 -6.72 17.83 -32.42
C SER A 757 -7.03 19.17 -33.11
N THR A 758 -6.00 19.88 -33.58
CA THR A 758 -6.10 21.15 -34.30
C THR A 758 -6.32 21.02 -35.80
N GLY A 759 -6.41 19.79 -36.33
CA GLY A 759 -6.73 19.53 -37.73
C GLY A 759 -5.53 19.51 -38.67
N HIS A 760 -4.34 19.17 -38.18
CA HIS A 760 -3.22 18.82 -39.05
C HIS A 760 -3.25 17.32 -39.33
N LEU A 761 -3.20 16.96 -40.61
CA LEU A 761 -3.10 15.58 -41.09
C LEU A 761 -1.67 15.34 -41.55
N LEU A 762 -1.00 14.37 -40.94
CA LEU A 762 0.37 13.99 -41.26
C LEU A 762 0.37 12.59 -41.86
N LEU A 763 0.84 12.50 -43.10
CA LEU A 763 1.10 11.25 -43.78
C LEU A 763 2.57 10.88 -43.55
N ILE A 764 2.82 9.77 -42.87
CA ILE A 764 4.14 9.35 -42.41
C ILE A 764 4.48 8.01 -43.05
N ASP A 765 5.70 7.88 -43.55
CA ASP A 765 6.23 6.64 -44.13
C ASP A 765 6.43 5.56 -43.05
N THR A 766 5.95 4.34 -43.29
CA THR A 766 6.05 3.25 -42.30
C THR A 766 7.46 2.68 -42.16
N GLU A 767 8.31 2.78 -43.18
CA GLU A 767 9.66 2.19 -43.18
C GLU A 767 10.68 3.07 -42.46
N ASN A 768 10.59 4.39 -42.62
CA ASN A 768 11.60 5.32 -42.08
C ASN A 768 11.03 6.44 -41.18
N GLY A 769 9.72 6.54 -41.03
CA GLY A 769 9.07 7.54 -40.18
C GLY A 769 9.06 8.95 -40.74
N SER A 770 9.55 9.19 -41.95
CA SER A 770 9.56 10.54 -42.54
C SER A 770 8.15 11.01 -42.87
N VAL A 771 7.89 12.30 -42.65
CA VAL A 771 6.62 12.94 -43.03
C VAL A 771 6.61 13.12 -44.55
N ILE A 772 5.80 12.33 -45.25
CA ILE A 772 5.59 12.40 -46.70
C ILE A 772 4.81 13.66 -47.05
N ARG A 773 3.77 13.97 -46.27
CA ARG A 773 2.86 15.10 -46.53
C ARG A 773 2.23 15.61 -45.25
N GLU A 774 2.08 16.93 -45.17
CA GLU A 774 1.27 17.59 -44.16
C GLU A 774 0.13 18.36 -44.83
N THR A 775 -1.08 18.27 -44.29
CA THR A 775 -2.26 18.98 -44.79
C THR A 775 -3.08 19.51 -43.63
N LYS A 776 -3.47 20.78 -43.69
CA LYS A 776 -4.30 21.42 -42.68
C LYS A 776 -5.75 21.48 -43.14
N ILE A 777 -6.66 20.99 -42.30
CA ILE A 777 -8.10 21.10 -42.51
C ILE A 777 -8.71 22.19 -41.63
N PHE A 778 -9.85 22.73 -42.06
CA PHE A 778 -10.56 23.76 -41.31
C PHE A 778 -11.41 23.16 -40.20
N THR A 779 -11.04 23.38 -38.94
CA THR A 779 -11.76 22.82 -37.78
C THR A 779 -12.83 23.74 -37.20
N GLY A 780 -12.86 25.02 -37.60
CA GLY A 780 -13.73 26.04 -37.01
C GLY A 780 -13.49 26.18 -35.49
N PRO A 781 -14.54 26.32 -34.67
CA PRO A 781 -14.43 26.29 -33.20
C PRO A 781 -14.41 24.85 -32.62
N GLY A 782 -14.30 23.84 -33.48
CA GLY A 782 -14.24 22.43 -33.11
C GLY A 782 -12.81 21.90 -33.09
N ILE A 783 -12.68 20.62 -32.75
CA ILE A 783 -11.41 19.87 -32.80
C ILE A 783 -11.65 18.52 -33.47
N VAL A 784 -10.61 17.94 -34.05
CA VAL A 784 -10.63 16.52 -34.47
C VAL A 784 -10.47 15.66 -33.21
N ARG A 785 -11.26 14.60 -33.05
CA ARG A 785 -11.16 13.68 -31.90
C ARG A 785 -11.12 12.21 -32.29
N ASN A 786 -11.43 11.90 -33.54
CA ASN A 786 -11.59 10.53 -34.01
C ASN A 786 -10.54 10.26 -35.09
N THR A 787 -10.10 9.01 -35.15
CA THR A 787 -9.21 8.52 -36.20
C THR A 787 -9.80 8.81 -37.59
N PRO A 788 -9.00 9.31 -38.55
CA PRO A 788 -9.44 9.44 -39.94
C PRO A 788 -9.93 8.11 -40.52
N ILE A 789 -10.96 8.16 -41.37
CA ILE A 789 -11.57 6.96 -41.95
C ILE A 789 -11.25 6.88 -43.44
N ALA A 790 -10.64 5.77 -43.89
CA ALA A 790 -10.52 5.47 -45.31
C ALA A 790 -11.83 4.88 -45.85
N VAL A 791 -12.36 5.46 -46.92
CA VAL A 791 -13.54 4.91 -47.62
C VAL A 791 -13.40 5.14 -49.13
N ALA A 792 -13.45 4.05 -49.89
CA ALA A 792 -13.18 4.07 -51.33
C ALA A 792 -11.83 4.76 -51.67
N ASP A 793 -11.87 5.79 -52.51
CA ASP A 793 -10.77 6.65 -52.94
C ASP A 793 -10.56 7.89 -52.05
N LYS A 794 -11.22 7.95 -50.88
CA LYS A 794 -11.24 9.13 -50.02
C LYS A 794 -10.82 8.85 -48.58
N ILE A 795 -10.36 9.89 -47.92
CA ILE A 795 -10.14 9.94 -46.47
C ILE A 795 -11.13 10.93 -45.88
N VAL A 796 -11.81 10.53 -44.82
CA VAL A 796 -12.85 11.32 -44.19
C VAL A 796 -12.44 11.66 -42.77
N VAL A 797 -12.53 12.95 -42.43
CA VAL A 797 -12.20 13.47 -41.10
C VAL A 797 -13.36 14.29 -40.59
N ALA A 798 -13.78 14.03 -39.36
CA ALA A 798 -14.89 14.72 -38.71
C ALA A 798 -14.44 15.48 -37.47
N THR A 799 -14.99 16.68 -37.28
CA THR A 799 -14.74 17.50 -36.09
C THR A 799 -15.84 17.31 -35.04
N SER A 800 -15.52 17.66 -33.80
CA SER A 800 -16.45 17.63 -32.66
C SER A 800 -17.66 18.56 -32.80
N ARG A 801 -17.64 19.46 -33.78
CA ARG A 801 -18.74 20.37 -34.12
C ARG A 801 -19.52 19.95 -35.37
N GLY A 802 -19.24 18.77 -35.91
CA GLY A 802 -20.02 18.23 -37.01
C GLY A 802 -19.56 18.63 -38.40
N ILE A 803 -18.38 19.25 -38.53
CA ILE A 803 -17.79 19.52 -39.84
C ILE A 803 -17.09 18.25 -40.31
N VAL A 804 -17.52 17.71 -41.45
CA VAL A 804 -16.98 16.51 -42.09
C VAL A 804 -16.29 16.92 -43.38
N HIS A 805 -15.02 16.55 -43.50
CA HIS A 805 -14.21 16.75 -44.70
C HIS A 805 -13.95 15.42 -45.38
N ALA A 806 -14.09 15.36 -46.69
CA ALA A 806 -13.54 14.29 -47.49
C ALA A 806 -12.39 14.81 -48.34
N LEU A 807 -11.29 14.10 -48.28
CA LEU A 807 -10.06 14.38 -48.99
C LEU A 807 -9.76 13.24 -49.96
N ASP A 808 -9.08 13.54 -51.05
CA ASP A 808 -8.53 12.50 -51.93
C ASP A 808 -7.52 11.65 -51.16
N ARG A 809 -7.61 10.33 -51.27
CA ARG A 809 -6.75 9.42 -50.50
C ARG A 809 -5.27 9.53 -50.85
N LYS A 810 -4.92 9.93 -52.08
CA LYS A 810 -3.53 10.03 -52.55
C LYS A 810 -2.95 11.41 -52.35
N SER A 811 -3.70 12.47 -52.73
CA SER A 811 -3.21 13.84 -52.65
C SER A 811 -3.52 14.52 -51.31
N LEU A 812 -4.43 13.97 -50.50
CA LEU A 812 -4.99 14.64 -49.33
C LEU A 812 -5.59 16.03 -49.67
N GLU A 813 -5.95 16.27 -50.93
CA GLU A 813 -6.62 17.51 -51.31
C GLU A 813 -8.11 17.41 -50.97
N MET A 814 -8.68 18.51 -50.48
CA MET A 814 -10.08 18.57 -50.11
C MET A 814 -10.98 18.41 -51.34
N ILE A 815 -11.89 17.43 -51.31
CA ILE A 815 -12.90 17.20 -52.34
C ILE A 815 -14.19 17.92 -51.97
N TRP A 816 -14.67 17.70 -50.73
CA TRP A 816 -15.89 18.33 -50.23
C TRP A 816 -15.84 18.53 -48.72
N THR A 817 -16.68 19.45 -48.23
CA THR A 817 -16.91 19.70 -46.80
C THR A 817 -18.42 19.78 -46.55
N ARG A 818 -18.88 19.19 -45.45
CA ARG A 818 -20.29 19.17 -45.06
C ARG A 818 -20.48 19.33 -43.55
N GLU A 819 -21.50 20.07 -43.15
CA GLU A 819 -21.92 20.18 -41.75
C GLU A 819 -23.06 19.19 -41.45
N VAL A 820 -22.90 18.40 -40.39
CA VAL A 820 -23.86 17.39 -39.92
C VAL A 820 -23.91 17.33 -38.41
N GLU A 821 -25.00 16.83 -37.84
CA GLU A 821 -25.10 16.61 -36.39
C GLU A 821 -24.37 15.33 -35.99
N LEU A 822 -23.40 15.45 -35.07
CA LEU A 822 -22.59 14.33 -34.58
C LEU A 822 -22.66 14.20 -33.05
N ILE A 823 -22.58 12.96 -32.55
CA ILE A 823 -22.35 12.67 -31.13
C ILE A 823 -20.86 12.66 -30.78
N ARG A 824 -20.51 12.66 -29.48
CA ARG A 824 -19.11 12.66 -29.05
C ARG A 824 -18.37 11.32 -29.23
N ARG A 825 -19.05 10.18 -29.15
CA ARG A 825 -18.43 8.83 -29.22
C ARG A 825 -18.77 8.18 -30.57
N SER A 826 -17.76 7.87 -31.38
CA SER A 826 -17.85 7.24 -32.71
C SER A 826 -18.92 7.84 -33.66
N PRO A 827 -18.81 9.14 -34.00
CA PRO A 827 -19.86 9.88 -34.69
C PRO A 827 -20.11 9.49 -36.16
N LEU A 828 -19.12 8.88 -36.82
CA LEU A 828 -19.18 8.58 -38.24
C LEU A 828 -18.89 7.10 -38.46
N GLN A 829 -19.78 6.42 -39.17
CA GLN A 829 -19.66 5.01 -39.51
C GLN A 829 -19.58 4.86 -41.03
N THR A 830 -18.87 3.85 -41.51
CA THR A 830 -18.79 3.55 -42.95
C THR A 830 -19.53 2.27 -43.30
N THR A 831 -20.15 2.29 -44.47
CA THR A 831 -20.91 1.19 -45.05
C THR A 831 -20.56 1.07 -46.53
N ASP A 832 -21.13 0.10 -47.23
CA ASP A 832 -20.90 -0.07 -48.67
C ASP A 832 -21.44 1.14 -49.47
N GLY A 833 -20.55 2.12 -49.71
CA GLY A 833 -20.83 3.32 -50.50
C GLY A 833 -21.42 4.51 -49.75
N LEU A 834 -21.63 4.43 -48.43
CA LEU A 834 -22.20 5.53 -47.63
C LEU A 834 -21.43 5.80 -46.33
N LEU A 835 -21.38 7.07 -45.96
CA LEU A 835 -21.01 7.55 -44.64
C LEU A 835 -22.27 7.76 -43.81
N ILE A 836 -22.31 7.23 -42.60
CA ILE A 836 -23.45 7.41 -41.70
C ILE A 836 -23.00 8.32 -40.56
N ALA A 837 -23.57 9.52 -40.52
CA ALA A 837 -23.43 10.45 -39.42
C ALA A 837 -24.47 10.14 -38.33
N VAL A 838 -23.98 9.90 -37.11
CA VAL A 838 -24.78 9.61 -35.93
C VAL A 838 -24.85 10.86 -35.05
N GLY A 839 -26.03 11.47 -34.99
CA GLY A 839 -26.35 12.61 -34.14
C GLY A 839 -27.04 12.20 -32.82
N PRO A 840 -27.27 13.16 -31.89
CA PRO A 840 -27.85 12.87 -30.56
C PRO A 840 -29.21 12.17 -30.60
N SER A 841 -30.02 12.45 -31.61
CA SER A 841 -31.32 11.82 -31.85
C SER A 841 -31.60 11.63 -33.33
N SER A 842 -30.55 11.62 -34.17
CA SER A 842 -30.71 11.54 -35.61
C SER A 842 -29.63 10.70 -36.27
N LEU A 843 -29.96 10.10 -37.41
CA LEU A 843 -29.05 9.36 -38.29
C LEU A 843 -29.13 9.99 -39.67
N SER A 844 -27.99 10.22 -40.32
CA SER A 844 -27.94 10.76 -41.68
C SER A 844 -27.03 9.89 -42.55
N GLY A 845 -27.55 9.42 -43.68
CA GLY A 845 -26.77 8.75 -44.71
C GLY A 845 -26.25 9.77 -45.72
N ILE A 846 -24.93 9.78 -45.91
CA ILE A 846 -24.19 10.74 -46.72
C ILE A 846 -23.51 9.98 -47.85
N ASP A 847 -23.70 10.46 -49.07
CA ASP A 847 -22.99 9.97 -50.24
C ASP A 847 -21.49 10.31 -50.14
N VAL A 848 -20.64 9.30 -50.33
CA VAL A 848 -19.19 9.47 -50.18
C VAL A 848 -18.59 10.29 -51.34
N ALA A 849 -19.20 10.26 -52.52
CA ALA A 849 -18.65 10.92 -53.70
C ALA A 849 -18.74 12.45 -53.59
N ASP A 850 -19.89 12.99 -53.18
CA ASP A 850 -20.15 14.44 -53.17
C ASP A 850 -20.57 15.02 -51.81
N GLY A 851 -20.71 14.18 -50.79
CA GLY A 851 -21.11 14.59 -49.45
C GLY A 851 -22.57 15.01 -49.35
N SER A 852 -23.42 14.67 -50.33
CA SER A 852 -24.86 14.93 -50.28
C SER A 852 -25.56 14.01 -49.27
N ILE A 853 -26.56 14.54 -48.56
CA ILE A 853 -27.35 13.75 -47.60
C ILE A 853 -28.46 13.04 -48.38
N LEU A 854 -28.37 11.71 -48.48
CA LEU A 854 -29.35 10.89 -49.18
C LEU A 854 -30.62 10.67 -48.34
N TRP A 855 -30.45 10.52 -47.02
CA TRP A 855 -31.56 10.32 -46.09
C TRP A 855 -31.21 10.82 -44.70
N LYS A 856 -32.24 11.23 -43.94
CA LYS A 856 -32.15 11.58 -42.51
C LYS A 856 -33.29 10.90 -41.75
N ARG A 857 -33.00 10.36 -40.57
CA ARG A 857 -33.94 9.66 -39.69
C ARG A 857 -33.80 10.15 -38.26
N GLN A 858 -34.91 10.18 -37.54
CA GLN A 858 -34.91 10.46 -36.10
C GLN A 858 -34.84 9.14 -35.34
N THR A 859 -33.99 9.07 -34.31
CA THR A 859 -33.94 7.95 -33.36
C THR A 859 -34.67 8.34 -32.08
N PRO A 860 -35.39 7.40 -31.45
CA PRO A 860 -36.16 7.70 -30.25
C PRO A 860 -35.27 8.08 -29.06
N HIS A 861 -34.08 7.51 -28.99
CA HIS A 861 -33.10 7.73 -27.94
C HIS A 861 -31.71 7.99 -28.52
N ARG A 862 -30.82 8.50 -27.66
CA ARG A 862 -29.42 8.73 -27.99
C ARG A 862 -28.68 7.41 -28.07
N GLY A 863 -27.95 7.20 -29.18
CA GLY A 863 -27.00 6.11 -29.31
C GLY A 863 -25.84 6.28 -28.34
N LEU A 864 -25.57 5.25 -27.54
CA LEU A 864 -24.45 5.19 -26.60
C LEU A 864 -23.24 4.48 -27.23
N ALA A 865 -23.49 3.42 -28.01
CA ALA A 865 -22.51 2.73 -28.82
C ALA A 865 -23.07 2.50 -30.22
N THR A 866 -22.22 2.58 -31.25
CA THR A 866 -22.60 2.35 -32.65
C THR A 866 -21.52 1.62 -33.41
N THR A 867 -21.93 0.83 -34.39
CA THR A 867 -21.04 0.15 -35.34
C THR A 867 -21.80 -0.10 -36.64
N ALA A 868 -21.09 -0.13 -37.77
CA ALA A 868 -21.70 -0.47 -39.05
C ALA A 868 -20.87 -1.52 -39.77
N ARG A 869 -21.56 -2.34 -40.57
CA ARG A 869 -20.93 -3.35 -41.41
C ARG A 869 -21.77 -3.61 -42.65
N ARG A 870 -21.14 -3.59 -43.83
CA ARG A 870 -21.80 -3.78 -45.13
C ARG A 870 -22.96 -2.79 -45.29
N SER A 871 -24.20 -3.28 -45.39
CA SER A 871 -25.43 -2.50 -45.53
C SER A 871 -26.23 -2.36 -44.22
N ALA A 872 -25.63 -2.66 -43.06
CA ALA A 872 -26.28 -2.57 -41.76
C ALA A 872 -25.57 -1.60 -40.82
N LEU A 873 -26.37 -0.85 -40.07
CA LEU A 873 -25.94 0.01 -38.96
C LEU A 873 -26.57 -0.50 -37.67
N PHE A 874 -25.79 -0.63 -36.61
CA PHE A 874 -26.27 -1.01 -35.29
C PHE A 874 -26.11 0.15 -34.32
N VAL A 875 -27.17 0.43 -33.58
CA VAL A 875 -27.21 1.49 -32.57
C VAL A 875 -27.69 0.89 -31.27
N ALA A 876 -26.84 0.89 -30.24
CA ALA A 876 -27.20 0.54 -28.88
C ALA A 876 -27.52 1.80 -28.07
N THR A 877 -28.62 1.73 -27.35
CA THR A 877 -29.10 2.75 -26.40
C THR A 877 -29.05 2.16 -24.99
N SER A 878 -29.50 2.90 -23.96
CA SER A 878 -29.57 2.36 -22.59
C SER A 878 -30.56 1.21 -22.40
N SER A 879 -31.47 0.97 -23.35
CA SER A 879 -32.57 0.01 -23.20
C SER A 879 -32.77 -0.92 -24.38
N GLU A 880 -32.20 -0.62 -25.55
CA GLU A 880 -32.35 -1.46 -26.74
C GLU A 880 -31.16 -1.35 -27.70
N VAL A 881 -30.95 -2.42 -28.47
CA VAL A 881 -30.10 -2.45 -29.67
C VAL A 881 -31.01 -2.51 -30.90
N THR A 882 -30.78 -1.63 -31.87
CA THR A 882 -31.54 -1.62 -33.12
C THR A 882 -30.59 -1.77 -34.30
N ARG A 883 -30.94 -2.68 -35.23
CA ARG A 883 -30.34 -2.74 -36.57
C ARG A 883 -31.13 -1.85 -37.51
N TYR A 884 -30.42 -0.99 -38.24
CA TYR A 884 -30.95 -0.14 -39.30
C TYR A 884 -30.35 -0.56 -40.64
N SER A 885 -31.13 -0.41 -41.71
CA SER A 885 -30.66 -0.45 -43.09
C SER A 885 -29.80 0.79 -43.36
N ALA A 886 -28.56 0.59 -43.81
CA ALA A 886 -27.65 1.66 -44.18
C ALA A 886 -28.14 2.46 -45.42
N GLN A 887 -28.91 1.83 -46.29
CA GLN A 887 -29.33 2.45 -47.56
C GLN A 887 -30.44 3.49 -47.37
N ASP A 888 -31.34 3.32 -46.40
CA ASP A 888 -32.51 4.18 -46.22
C ASP A 888 -32.83 4.53 -44.75
N GLY A 889 -32.00 4.07 -43.82
CA GLY A 889 -32.09 4.32 -42.39
C GLY A 889 -33.30 3.67 -41.72
N LYS A 890 -33.97 2.70 -42.35
CA LYS A 890 -35.14 2.04 -41.74
C LYS A 890 -34.71 0.99 -40.70
N PRO A 891 -35.39 0.90 -39.54
CA PRO A 891 -35.13 -0.15 -38.57
C PRO A 891 -35.56 -1.52 -39.14
N ILE A 892 -34.71 -2.53 -38.97
CA ILE A 892 -34.92 -3.91 -39.41
C ILE A 892 -35.41 -4.76 -38.23
N TRP A 893 -34.65 -4.76 -37.13
CA TRP A 893 -35.00 -5.46 -35.89
C TRP A 893 -34.57 -4.65 -34.66
N ARG A 894 -35.18 -4.99 -33.51
CA ARG A 894 -34.83 -4.43 -32.20
C ARG A 894 -34.73 -5.53 -31.15
N LEU A 895 -33.74 -5.41 -30.28
CA LEU A 895 -33.54 -6.27 -29.12
C LEU A 895 -33.55 -5.41 -27.87
N ALA A 896 -34.42 -5.74 -26.91
CA ALA A 896 -34.42 -5.09 -25.60
C ALA A 896 -33.21 -5.54 -24.78
N LEU A 897 -32.59 -4.59 -24.07
CA LEU A 897 -31.47 -4.83 -23.17
C LEU A 897 -31.93 -4.75 -21.72
N ASP A 898 -31.21 -5.46 -20.85
CA ASP A 898 -31.28 -5.24 -19.42
C ASP A 898 -30.70 -3.86 -19.06
N ALA A 899 -31.00 -3.34 -17.87
CA ALA A 899 -30.75 -1.95 -17.47
C ALA A 899 -29.26 -1.50 -17.40
N ASP A 900 -28.32 -2.33 -17.83
CA ASP A 900 -26.89 -2.00 -17.82
C ASP A 900 -26.51 -1.25 -19.11
N PRO A 901 -25.88 -0.07 -19.02
CA PRO A 901 -25.54 0.71 -20.20
C PRO A 901 -24.47 0.02 -21.06
N PRO A 902 -24.64 0.03 -22.39
CA PRO A 902 -23.64 -0.50 -23.31
C PRO A 902 -22.41 0.40 -23.38
N GLN A 903 -21.22 -0.21 -23.34
CA GLN A 903 -19.95 0.48 -23.46
C GLN A 903 -19.41 0.43 -24.89
N THR A 904 -19.32 -0.76 -25.48
CA THR A 904 -18.83 -0.96 -26.84
C THR A 904 -19.75 -1.88 -27.64
N LEU A 905 -19.76 -1.66 -28.95
CA LEU A 905 -20.40 -2.52 -29.94
C LEU A 905 -19.37 -2.92 -30.98
N ASN A 906 -19.21 -4.22 -31.19
CA ASN A 906 -18.29 -4.76 -32.19
C ASN A 906 -19.02 -5.78 -33.07
N THR A 907 -18.61 -5.96 -34.32
CA THR A 907 -19.25 -6.92 -35.24
C THR A 907 -18.27 -7.94 -35.80
N THR A 908 -18.69 -9.20 -35.83
CA THR A 908 -18.08 -10.27 -36.63
C THR A 908 -18.91 -10.51 -37.90
N SER A 909 -18.59 -11.55 -38.66
CA SER A 909 -19.32 -11.93 -39.87
C SER A 909 -20.79 -12.27 -39.61
N ASP A 910 -21.10 -12.74 -38.41
CA ASP A 910 -22.36 -13.39 -38.04
C ASP A 910 -22.86 -13.00 -36.64
N LEU A 911 -22.05 -12.27 -35.84
CA LEU A 911 -22.40 -11.82 -34.50
C LEU A 911 -22.24 -10.31 -34.36
N LEU A 912 -23.12 -9.71 -33.56
CA LEU A 912 -22.98 -8.41 -32.94
C LEU A 912 -22.64 -8.63 -31.46
N LEU A 913 -21.51 -8.11 -31.02
CA LEU A 913 -21.03 -8.23 -29.65
C LEU A 913 -21.28 -6.93 -28.90
N LEU A 914 -22.12 -7.02 -27.88
CA LEU A 914 -22.44 -5.93 -26.97
C LEU A 914 -21.69 -6.15 -25.66
N GLN A 915 -20.78 -5.23 -25.35
CA GLN A 915 -20.10 -5.20 -24.06
C GLN A 915 -20.69 -4.08 -23.21
N SER A 916 -21.18 -4.42 -22.03
CA SER A 916 -21.75 -3.45 -21.08
C SER A 916 -20.68 -2.90 -20.13
N GLU A 917 -20.96 -1.78 -19.46
CA GLU A 917 -20.03 -1.16 -18.50
C GLU A 917 -19.68 -2.06 -17.30
N ASN A 918 -20.48 -3.10 -17.03
CA ASN A 918 -20.22 -4.11 -16.00
C ASN A 918 -19.49 -5.36 -16.51
N GLY A 919 -18.76 -5.23 -17.62
CA GLY A 919 -17.93 -6.31 -18.18
C GLY A 919 -18.70 -7.51 -18.74
N SER A 920 -20.03 -7.52 -18.71
CA SER A 920 -20.83 -8.55 -19.37
C SER A 920 -20.73 -8.43 -20.88
N LEU A 921 -20.74 -9.57 -21.56
CA LEU A 921 -20.64 -9.68 -23.01
C LEU A 921 -21.82 -10.49 -23.53
N GLN A 922 -22.59 -9.91 -24.46
CA GLN A 922 -23.67 -10.59 -25.16
C GLN A 922 -23.32 -10.76 -26.63
N ALA A 923 -23.41 -11.99 -27.13
CA ALA A 923 -23.31 -12.27 -28.56
C ALA A 923 -24.71 -12.39 -29.15
N ILE A 924 -25.03 -11.43 -30.01
CA ILE A 924 -26.33 -11.30 -30.67
C ILE A 924 -26.15 -11.75 -32.12
N ASP A 925 -27.06 -12.54 -32.64
CA ASP A 925 -27.11 -12.91 -34.05
C ASP A 925 -27.23 -11.65 -34.92
N PHE A 926 -26.30 -11.50 -35.87
CA PHE A 926 -26.22 -10.31 -36.72
C PHE A 926 -27.51 -10.07 -37.53
N ASP A 927 -28.15 -11.14 -38.00
CA ASP A 927 -29.29 -11.04 -38.90
C ASP A 927 -30.63 -11.07 -38.16
N GLU A 928 -30.78 -11.94 -37.17
CA GLU A 928 -32.03 -12.15 -36.44
C GLU A 928 -32.20 -11.23 -35.22
N GLY A 929 -31.10 -10.75 -34.63
CA GLY A 929 -31.13 -9.97 -33.39
C GLY A 929 -31.43 -10.80 -32.14
N THR A 930 -31.17 -12.12 -32.17
CA THR A 930 -31.37 -13.05 -31.05
C THR A 930 -30.07 -13.29 -30.27
N ILE A 931 -30.14 -13.43 -28.94
CA ILE A 931 -28.92 -13.69 -28.13
C ILE A 931 -28.51 -15.16 -28.32
N ARG A 932 -27.31 -15.41 -28.86
CA ARG A 932 -26.73 -16.76 -28.99
C ARG A 932 -26.11 -17.24 -27.68
N TRP A 933 -25.38 -16.37 -26.99
CA TRP A 933 -24.81 -16.63 -25.68
C TRP A 933 -24.54 -15.33 -24.93
N SER A 934 -24.38 -15.43 -23.61
CA SER A 934 -24.05 -14.31 -22.72
C SER A 934 -23.06 -14.74 -21.65
N THR A 935 -22.13 -13.87 -21.28
CA THR A 935 -21.24 -14.08 -20.14
C THR A 935 -21.83 -13.48 -18.86
N PRO A 936 -21.51 -14.04 -17.68
CA PRO A 936 -21.93 -13.44 -16.41
C PRO A 936 -21.28 -12.06 -16.22
N ARG A 937 -21.94 -11.23 -15.40
CA ARG A 937 -21.41 -9.93 -14.98
C ARG A 937 -20.04 -10.10 -14.32
N ARG A 938 -19.11 -9.19 -14.63
CA ARG A 938 -17.79 -9.10 -14.00
C ARG A 938 -17.77 -7.74 -13.31
N GLU A 939 -17.50 -7.67 -12.01
CA GLU A 939 -17.59 -6.42 -11.22
C GLU A 939 -16.52 -5.36 -11.58
N THR A 940 -16.05 -5.37 -12.82
CA THR A 940 -14.92 -4.60 -13.34
C THR A 940 -15.32 -3.92 -14.64
N LYS A 941 -14.99 -2.64 -14.79
CA LYS A 941 -15.34 -1.86 -15.97
C LYS A 941 -14.34 -2.13 -17.11
N PRO A 942 -14.80 -2.52 -18.31
CA PRO A 942 -13.90 -2.63 -19.45
C PRO A 942 -13.35 -1.27 -19.86
N ILE A 943 -12.22 -1.21 -20.56
CA ILE A 943 -11.63 0.03 -21.08
C ILE A 943 -11.61 -0.03 -22.60
N VAL A 944 -10.80 -0.94 -23.15
CA VAL A 944 -10.70 -1.18 -24.59
C VAL A 944 -11.00 -2.64 -24.91
N SER A 945 -11.50 -2.86 -26.12
CA SER A 945 -11.83 -4.19 -26.64
C SER A 945 -11.42 -4.30 -28.11
N THR A 946 -10.99 -5.47 -28.52
CA THR A 946 -10.61 -5.76 -29.91
C THR A 946 -11.03 -7.17 -30.30
N ILE A 947 -11.15 -7.41 -31.61
CA ILE A 947 -11.64 -8.67 -32.18
C ILE A 947 -10.71 -9.11 -33.30
N SER A 948 -10.36 -10.40 -33.30
CA SER A 948 -9.73 -11.03 -34.46
C SER A 948 -10.18 -12.48 -34.61
N GLY A 949 -10.66 -12.82 -35.81
CA GLY A 949 -11.19 -14.14 -36.10
C GLY A 949 -12.28 -14.54 -35.11
N ASN A 950 -11.96 -15.52 -34.27
CA ASN A 950 -12.87 -16.08 -33.27
C ASN A 950 -12.46 -15.75 -31.82
N MET A 951 -11.62 -14.73 -31.65
CA MET A 951 -11.17 -14.25 -30.34
C MET A 951 -11.66 -12.83 -30.11
N PHE A 952 -12.10 -12.58 -28.88
CA PHE A 952 -12.44 -11.27 -28.36
C PHE A 952 -11.53 -10.97 -27.17
N ALA A 953 -10.77 -9.88 -27.27
CA ALA A 953 -9.90 -9.44 -26.19
C ALA A 953 -10.40 -8.12 -25.61
N PHE A 954 -10.35 -7.98 -24.29
CA PHE A 954 -10.66 -6.71 -23.63
C PHE A 954 -9.83 -6.52 -22.36
N SER A 955 -9.53 -5.27 -22.05
CA SER A 955 -8.88 -4.84 -20.81
C SER A 955 -9.90 -4.24 -19.85
N ASN A 956 -9.60 -4.30 -18.56
CA ASN A 956 -10.39 -3.74 -17.49
C ASN A 956 -9.61 -2.70 -16.68
N THR A 957 -10.32 -1.90 -15.89
CA THR A 957 -9.76 -0.92 -14.95
C THR A 957 -8.77 -1.48 -13.93
N ASP A 958 -8.85 -2.78 -13.66
CA ASP A 958 -8.05 -3.42 -12.61
C ASP A 958 -6.75 -4.04 -13.17
N GLY A 959 -6.34 -3.68 -14.38
CA GLY A 959 -5.16 -4.26 -15.05
C GLY A 959 -5.40 -5.64 -15.67
N GLY A 960 -6.60 -6.18 -15.54
CA GLY A 960 -6.98 -7.47 -16.12
C GLY A 960 -7.15 -7.40 -17.64
N LEU A 961 -6.48 -8.30 -18.36
CA LEU A 961 -6.68 -8.57 -19.79
C LEU A 961 -7.34 -9.94 -19.95
N HIS A 962 -8.46 -9.98 -20.66
CA HIS A 962 -9.23 -11.19 -20.89
C HIS A 962 -9.34 -11.50 -22.37
N VAL A 963 -9.13 -12.77 -22.74
CA VAL A 963 -9.38 -13.25 -24.09
C VAL A 963 -10.44 -14.35 -24.05
N ILE A 964 -11.48 -14.17 -24.83
CA ILE A 964 -12.69 -15.00 -24.90
C ILE A 964 -12.80 -15.64 -26.28
N ASP A 965 -13.25 -16.89 -26.30
CA ASP A 965 -13.66 -17.60 -27.51
C ASP A 965 -15.06 -17.16 -27.94
N LEU A 966 -15.20 -16.68 -29.17
CA LEU A 966 -16.48 -16.17 -29.67
C LEU A 966 -17.50 -17.26 -30.04
N ARG A 967 -17.09 -18.54 -30.12
CA ARG A 967 -18.01 -19.65 -30.42
C ARG A 967 -18.97 -19.90 -29.27
N ASP A 968 -18.47 -19.83 -28.04
CA ASP A 968 -19.19 -20.27 -26.85
C ASP A 968 -19.12 -19.28 -25.67
N GLY A 969 -18.41 -18.15 -25.83
CA GLY A 969 -18.26 -17.12 -24.81
C GLY A 969 -17.35 -17.53 -23.64
N GLN A 970 -16.61 -18.63 -23.77
CA GLN A 970 -15.74 -19.12 -22.69
C GLN A 970 -14.40 -18.38 -22.67
N PRO A 971 -13.83 -18.11 -21.48
CA PRO A 971 -12.51 -17.52 -21.38
C PRO A 971 -11.43 -18.50 -21.88
N LEU A 972 -10.63 -18.07 -22.86
CA LEU A 972 -9.47 -18.82 -23.32
C LEU A 972 -8.31 -18.69 -22.33
N TRP A 973 -8.01 -17.45 -21.93
CA TRP A 973 -6.99 -17.13 -20.94
C TRP A 973 -7.20 -15.71 -20.40
N THR A 974 -6.49 -15.39 -19.32
CA THR A 974 -6.50 -14.06 -18.70
C THR A 974 -5.10 -13.71 -18.23
N HIS A 975 -4.72 -12.46 -18.40
CA HIS A 975 -3.50 -11.89 -17.82
C HIS A 975 -3.93 -10.91 -16.72
N LEU A 976 -3.33 -11.06 -15.54
CA LEU A 976 -3.46 -10.12 -14.43
C LEU A 976 -2.22 -9.23 -14.46
N GLY A 977 -2.35 -8.06 -15.08
CA GLY A 977 -1.31 -7.02 -15.10
C GLY A 977 -1.49 -6.04 -13.95
N SER A 978 -0.44 -5.29 -13.63
CA SER A 978 -0.48 -4.19 -12.65
C SER A 978 -1.04 -2.89 -13.22
N SER A 979 -1.11 -2.79 -14.55
CA SER A 979 -1.53 -1.60 -15.27
C SER A 979 -2.67 -1.92 -16.26
N PRO A 980 -3.71 -1.08 -16.37
CA PRO A 980 -4.76 -1.25 -17.36
C PRO A 980 -4.21 -1.15 -18.78
N GLY A 981 -4.63 -2.07 -19.65
CA GLY A 981 -4.36 -1.95 -21.08
C GLY A 981 -5.14 -0.77 -21.66
N SER A 982 -4.43 0.21 -22.22
CA SER A 982 -4.95 1.41 -22.87
C SER A 982 -5.27 1.17 -24.35
N CYS A 983 -4.58 0.25 -25.02
CA CYS A 983 -4.90 -0.18 -26.38
C CYS A 983 -4.67 -1.68 -26.61
N LEU A 984 -5.45 -2.27 -27.53
CA LEU A 984 -5.38 -3.69 -27.87
C LEU A 984 -5.44 -3.90 -29.38
N THR A 985 -4.43 -4.56 -29.94
CA THR A 985 -4.35 -4.82 -31.38
C THR A 985 -3.94 -6.27 -31.65
N PHE A 986 -4.72 -6.96 -32.49
CA PHE A 986 -4.33 -8.26 -33.02
C PHE A 986 -3.44 -8.09 -34.25
N ASP A 987 -2.34 -8.83 -34.30
CA ASP A 987 -1.45 -8.92 -35.44
C ASP A 987 -1.17 -10.37 -35.79
N GLY A 988 -1.91 -10.90 -36.76
CA GLY A 988 -1.85 -12.32 -37.13
C GLY A 988 -2.11 -13.21 -35.91
N GLU A 989 -1.04 -13.78 -35.37
CA GLU A 989 -1.06 -14.70 -34.23
C GLU A 989 -0.53 -14.07 -32.94
N MET A 990 -0.41 -12.74 -32.91
CA MET A 990 0.00 -11.98 -31.73
C MET A 990 -1.15 -11.09 -31.26
N LEU A 991 -1.25 -10.90 -29.95
CA LEU A 991 -2.03 -9.83 -29.34
C LEU A 991 -1.04 -8.84 -28.70
N LEU A 992 -1.12 -7.59 -29.15
CA LEU A 992 -0.34 -6.46 -28.66
C LEU A 992 -1.20 -5.67 -27.68
N VAL A 993 -0.65 -5.36 -26.52
CA VAL A 993 -1.33 -4.61 -25.47
C VAL A 993 -0.41 -3.49 -25.01
N GLY A 994 -0.79 -2.26 -25.30
CA GLY A 994 -0.19 -1.09 -24.67
C GLY A 994 -0.89 -0.83 -23.35
N ASP A 995 -0.15 -0.49 -22.30
CA ASP A 995 -0.72 -0.14 -20.99
C ASP A 995 -0.45 1.31 -20.56
N GLU A 996 -1.12 1.71 -19.49
CA GLU A 996 -1.02 3.05 -18.88
C GLU A 996 0.33 3.32 -18.20
N SER A 997 1.18 2.30 -18.00
CA SER A 997 2.56 2.49 -17.53
C SER A 997 3.53 2.79 -18.67
N GLY A 998 3.10 2.57 -19.91
CA GLY A 998 3.93 2.73 -21.11
C GLY A 998 4.56 1.45 -21.62
N ASP A 999 4.26 0.31 -21.00
CA ASP A 999 4.73 -0.98 -21.46
C ASP A 999 3.89 -1.47 -22.65
N LEU A 1000 4.58 -2.06 -23.63
CA LEU A 1000 3.98 -2.84 -24.70
C LEU A 1000 4.17 -4.33 -24.42
N LEU A 1001 3.08 -5.02 -24.11
CA LEU A 1001 3.01 -6.45 -23.86
C LEU A 1001 2.64 -7.20 -25.15
N LEU A 1002 3.41 -8.24 -25.47
CA LEU A 1002 3.18 -9.08 -26.65
C LEU A 1002 2.82 -10.50 -26.21
N PHE A 1003 1.67 -10.99 -26.66
CA PHE A 1003 1.16 -12.34 -26.39
C PHE A 1003 1.08 -13.16 -27.67
N ASP A 1004 1.73 -14.32 -27.70
CA ASP A 1004 1.67 -15.27 -28.81
C ASP A 1004 0.49 -16.24 -28.63
N LEU A 1005 -0.41 -16.24 -29.61
CA LEU A 1005 -1.66 -17.00 -29.66
C LEU A 1005 -1.45 -18.44 -30.16
N LYS A 1006 -0.35 -18.75 -30.89
CA LYS A 1006 -0.02 -20.10 -31.38
C LYS A 1006 0.45 -21.04 -30.28
N SER A 1007 1.12 -20.49 -29.25
CA SER A 1007 1.71 -21.27 -28.16
C SER A 1007 0.69 -21.97 -27.23
N LEU A 1008 -0.61 -21.92 -27.55
CA LEU A 1008 -1.67 -22.55 -26.77
C LEU A 1008 -1.76 -24.08 -26.98
N ASP A 1009 -1.31 -24.61 -28.13
CA ASP A 1009 -1.46 -26.03 -28.51
C ASP A 1009 -0.15 -26.78 -28.84
N GLY A 1010 1.03 -26.16 -28.68
CA GLY A 1010 2.32 -26.74 -29.11
C GLY A 1010 3.07 -27.58 -28.07
N ASP A 1011 3.14 -28.90 -28.34
CA ASP A 1011 4.09 -29.91 -27.85
C ASP A 1011 4.27 -30.11 -26.32
N LEU A 1012 3.40 -30.96 -25.75
CA LEU A 1012 3.66 -31.69 -24.49
C LEU A 1012 4.42 -33.02 -24.72
N SER A 1013 4.80 -33.36 -25.96
CA SER A 1013 5.51 -34.61 -26.30
C SER A 1013 7.04 -34.51 -26.25
N ALA A 1014 7.62 -33.33 -26.03
CA ALA A 1014 9.09 -33.16 -26.02
C ALA A 1014 9.73 -33.19 -24.63
N ALA A 1015 8.97 -33.49 -23.56
CA ALA A 1015 9.50 -33.59 -22.19
C ALA A 1015 9.87 -35.04 -21.79
N GLU A 1016 10.15 -35.92 -22.75
CA GLU A 1016 10.87 -37.18 -22.50
C GLU A 1016 12.35 -36.99 -22.86
N ASN A 1017 13.12 -36.45 -21.91
CA ASN A 1017 14.49 -36.85 -21.59
C ASN A 1017 15.11 -35.84 -20.61
N PRO A 1018 15.21 -36.17 -19.31
CA PRO A 1018 16.13 -35.48 -18.42
C PRO A 1018 17.53 -36.06 -18.61
N SER A 1019 18.47 -35.23 -19.04
CA SER A 1019 19.91 -35.42 -18.82
C SER A 1019 20.43 -34.33 -17.91
#